data_AF-A0A367CDZ4-F1
#
_entry.id   AF-A0A367CDZ4-F1
#
_cell.length_a   1.000
_cell.length_b   1.000
_cell.length_c   1.000
_cell.angle_alpha   90.00
_cell.angle_beta   90.00
_cell.angle_gamma   90.00
#
_symmetry.space_group_name_H-M   'P 1'
#
loop_
_entity.id
_entity.type
_entity.pdbx_description
1 polymer ?
#
loop_
_entity_poly.entity_id
_entity_poly.type
_entity_poly.pdbx_seq_one_letter_code
_entity_poly.pdbx_strand_id
1 'polypeptide(L)'
;MKVAEKRKILDAWIAMEQFSEGDIDLKEGGNVKYKQLPSFCDNWTKFFMNKVNEFKIYKKLSKKKLNNIGFSIFFDIFPFEELINGLSEKFDLPEEFRDDSHSKKFTYCLSFEIDGSGFKLHEGSLFYTMSGYAHRYKDFPEQISLVESDLSKKIAEFFEYDFEKGMAELITLETKRSKRNYYEIQEDITKTDPRLHSFYINDLVLAKEKDTPNLNRYLFGFSGQRVNLDSNKENPTFNAKDIAKILEPKNYPLGRFPSDPRWGLSLMQQVAVNMTLNNKNNIRGVNGPPGTGKTTLLKDIFAELIVRQAHEICNLNEKHLNETNIYYKNGKIAELPNVLAEKNILVASSNNGAVQNIVNELPQQKEIDKHFLEDILDADYFVNVSNDEDENENWGMFATESGKSDNRKKMIEMMKQMVKELNSDTFVSDGDAYKKFREQHNHVKKMRRDAQKIADTYKKFIALKDKLDAETKKFQHELAQKKVEREQRISQEEKRIEELDPLIAAHHNKSVSIEENKVSNERQLELSKVNMNAVKQQKPVPFFFLKLIHHKSAKEYTKQLSTLSISLTRLLEEQNSLKKALSDELDCLSKLKNERRVHVDEKESIDVTFKSWHHGSKERLDTLASQVQSLKTKIKESRHKPIDLTQSYDELQQANPWFDEEYRIEQSKLFIAALAVRKQFLYENRKSLNGSSLIWERMSDYTIPQKYPLILMAWNWINFAIPVISTTFASFGGMFKYMGVGSVANLFIDEAGQATPQSAVGAILRSKRIIAVGDPSQIPPVIPLSNGVIGLIATNYQALESIVNGYTSVQTLVDEASQYGYQKTWDEWIGIPLWVHRRCLDPMFSISNQISYQGQMVLPDSMSQPGGGAWIDIKGKSNNKFVKAQADWVKAEIEKYLEKKPESRPSIYVISPFKNVVNQLKVTLKQSGFASSNIGTVHTFQGKEADIVYLVLGASPEEIGAARWAVTQPNLMNVAATRAKKEFYIIGDKELYRSLKSEVVNTTLDILNETHYL
;
A
#
# COMPACT_ATOMS: atom_id res chain seq x y z
N MET A 1 7.65 -16.79 -23.40
CA MET A 1 6.84 -17.29 -22.27
C MET A 1 5.79 -16.25 -21.85
N LYS A 2 6.17 -15.14 -21.21
CA LYS A 2 5.22 -14.10 -20.72
C LYS A 2 4.25 -13.52 -21.76
N VAL A 3 4.67 -13.32 -23.01
CA VAL A 3 3.78 -12.83 -24.08
C VAL A 3 2.67 -13.82 -24.43
N ALA A 4 2.99 -15.12 -24.46
CA ALA A 4 2.02 -16.18 -24.73
C ALA A 4 1.03 -16.33 -23.56
N GLU A 5 1.53 -16.31 -22.31
CA GLU A 5 0.70 -16.34 -21.11
C GLU A 5 -0.24 -15.13 -21.01
N LYS A 6 0.27 -13.93 -21.33
CA LYS A 6 -0.55 -12.70 -21.40
C LYS A 6 -1.71 -12.87 -22.37
N ARG A 7 -1.43 -13.41 -23.57
CA ARG A 7 -2.47 -13.62 -24.58
C ARG A 7 -3.55 -14.58 -24.10
N LYS A 8 -3.16 -15.70 -23.44
CA LYS A 8 -4.10 -16.66 -22.84
C LYS A 8 -5.02 -16.00 -21.80
N ILE A 9 -4.47 -15.19 -20.90
CA ILE A 9 -5.26 -14.46 -19.89
C ILE A 9 -6.24 -13.49 -20.56
N LEU A 10 -5.78 -12.70 -21.53
CA LEU A 10 -6.61 -11.73 -22.23
C LEU A 10 -7.72 -12.41 -23.06
N ASP A 11 -7.42 -13.53 -23.70
CA ASP A 11 -8.41 -14.31 -24.46
C ASP A 11 -9.49 -14.90 -23.55
N ALA A 12 -9.09 -15.43 -22.38
CA ALA A 12 -10.03 -15.90 -21.37
C ALA A 12 -10.93 -14.77 -20.85
N TRP A 13 -10.38 -13.59 -20.55
CA TRP A 13 -11.18 -12.44 -20.13
C TRP A 13 -12.09 -11.91 -21.24
N ILE A 14 -11.65 -11.89 -22.50
CA ILE A 14 -12.52 -11.55 -23.64
C ILE A 14 -13.70 -12.53 -23.70
N ALA A 15 -13.45 -13.84 -23.55
CA ALA A 15 -14.51 -14.83 -23.52
C ALA A 15 -15.48 -14.60 -22.35
N MET A 16 -14.98 -14.36 -21.12
CA MET A 16 -15.82 -14.03 -19.96
C MET A 16 -16.73 -12.82 -20.22
N GLU A 17 -16.19 -11.77 -20.82
CA GLU A 17 -16.94 -10.56 -21.16
C GLU A 17 -17.98 -10.81 -22.26
N GLN A 18 -17.72 -11.73 -23.19
CA GLN A 18 -18.66 -12.15 -24.22
C GLN A 18 -19.77 -13.06 -23.67
N PHE A 19 -19.47 -13.92 -22.68
CA PHE A 19 -20.47 -14.74 -21.99
C PHE A 19 -21.37 -13.95 -21.03
N SER A 20 -20.95 -12.74 -20.64
CA SER A 20 -21.68 -11.86 -19.74
C SER A 20 -22.84 -11.10 -20.41
N GLU A 21 -23.27 -11.54 -21.60
CA GLU A 21 -24.40 -10.99 -22.34
C GLU A 21 -25.73 -11.07 -21.55
N GLY A 22 -26.61 -10.08 -21.72
CA GLY A 22 -27.82 -9.93 -20.90
C GLY A 22 -28.84 -11.08 -21.00
N ASP A 23 -29.58 -11.32 -19.91
CA ASP A 23 -30.64 -12.34 -19.85
C ASP A 23 -31.97 -11.87 -20.49
N ILE A 24 -32.72 -12.82 -21.05
CA ILE A 24 -34.10 -12.61 -21.51
C ILE A 24 -35.09 -13.13 -20.46
N ASP A 25 -35.87 -12.21 -19.88
CA ASP A 25 -36.94 -12.55 -18.94
C ASP A 25 -38.28 -12.82 -19.67
N LEU A 26 -38.57 -14.09 -19.91
CA LEU A 26 -39.87 -14.58 -20.39
C LEU A 26 -40.77 -14.90 -19.18
N LYS A 27 -41.33 -13.91 -18.47
CA LYS A 27 -42.23 -14.18 -17.34
C LYS A 27 -43.46 -14.98 -17.76
N GLU A 28 -43.75 -16.06 -17.03
CA GLU A 28 -45.05 -16.73 -17.05
C GLU A 28 -46.11 -15.80 -16.44
N GLY A 29 -47.21 -15.57 -17.16
CA GLY A 29 -48.29 -14.66 -16.73
C GLY A 29 -48.33 -13.29 -17.43
N GLY A 30 -47.48 -13.04 -18.43
CA GLY A 30 -47.59 -11.88 -19.32
C GLY A 30 -46.52 -10.81 -19.10
N ASN A 31 -45.31 -11.06 -19.58
CA ASN A 31 -44.38 -9.97 -19.86
C ASN A 31 -44.76 -9.33 -21.21
N VAL A 32 -45.05 -8.03 -21.24
CA VAL A 32 -45.47 -7.28 -22.44
C VAL A 32 -44.33 -7.14 -23.47
N LYS A 33 -43.09 -7.45 -23.08
CA LYS A 33 -41.85 -7.11 -23.81
C LYS A 33 -41.50 -8.07 -24.96
N TYR A 34 -41.32 -9.37 -24.68
CA TYR A 34 -40.92 -10.38 -25.67
C TYR A 34 -42.12 -11.25 -26.04
N LYS A 35 -42.50 -11.26 -27.32
CA LYS A 35 -43.62 -12.03 -27.85
C LYS A 35 -43.12 -13.16 -28.73
N GLN A 36 -43.70 -14.35 -28.63
CA GLN A 36 -43.29 -15.48 -29.45
C GLN A 36 -43.55 -15.17 -30.93
N LEU A 37 -42.55 -15.42 -31.77
CA LEU A 37 -42.64 -15.22 -33.20
C LEU A 37 -43.35 -16.42 -33.84
N PRO A 38 -44.33 -16.20 -34.76
CA PRO A 38 -44.93 -17.28 -35.51
C PRO A 38 -43.87 -18.04 -36.34
N SER A 39 -44.06 -19.34 -36.49
CA SER A 39 -43.23 -20.16 -37.40
C SER A 39 -43.58 -19.95 -38.87
N PHE A 40 -44.73 -19.32 -39.14
CA PHE A 40 -45.21 -18.97 -40.47
C PHE A 40 -46.16 -17.76 -40.39
N CYS A 41 -46.13 -16.90 -41.41
CA CYS A 41 -47.05 -15.79 -41.58
C CYS A 41 -47.29 -15.55 -43.08
N ASP A 42 -48.52 -15.29 -43.48
CA ASP A 42 -48.86 -15.02 -44.88
C ASP A 42 -48.30 -13.68 -45.39
N ASN A 43 -48.11 -12.71 -44.49
CA ASN A 43 -47.59 -11.37 -44.82
C ASN A 43 -46.92 -10.73 -43.59
N TRP A 44 -45.59 -10.73 -43.58
CA TRP A 44 -44.77 -10.27 -42.45
C TRP A 44 -44.85 -8.76 -42.24
N THR A 45 -44.94 -7.97 -43.31
CA THR A 45 -45.07 -6.52 -43.30
C THR A 45 -46.35 -6.13 -42.58
N LYS A 46 -47.49 -6.71 -42.97
CA LYS A 46 -48.78 -6.49 -42.32
C LYS A 46 -48.76 -6.93 -40.87
N PHE A 47 -48.13 -8.07 -40.57
CA PHE A 47 -47.98 -8.55 -39.20
C PHE A 47 -47.24 -7.54 -38.31
N PHE A 48 -46.02 -7.14 -38.68
CA PHE A 48 -45.21 -6.22 -37.87
C PHE A 48 -45.78 -4.81 -37.86
N MET A 49 -46.38 -4.31 -38.95
CA MET A 49 -47.06 -3.02 -38.95
C MET A 49 -48.23 -2.98 -37.97
N ASN A 50 -49.02 -4.07 -37.88
CA ASN A 50 -50.07 -4.19 -36.87
C ASN A 50 -49.50 -4.14 -35.45
N LYS A 51 -48.38 -4.84 -35.18
CA LYS A 51 -47.74 -4.86 -33.86
C LYS A 51 -47.11 -3.53 -33.47
N VAL A 52 -46.51 -2.82 -34.42
CA VAL A 52 -46.04 -1.44 -34.22
C VAL A 52 -47.22 -0.52 -33.88
N ASN A 53 -48.35 -0.64 -34.57
CA ASN A 53 -49.54 0.17 -34.31
C ASN A 53 -50.15 -0.11 -32.92
N GLU A 54 -50.29 -1.40 -32.54
CA GLU A 54 -50.69 -1.81 -31.19
C GLU A 54 -49.78 -1.18 -30.13
N PHE A 55 -48.46 -1.20 -30.36
CA PHE A 55 -47.46 -0.65 -29.44
C PHE A 55 -47.55 0.88 -29.32
N LYS A 56 -47.75 1.60 -30.42
CA LYS A 56 -47.97 3.05 -30.43
C LYS A 56 -49.18 3.45 -29.57
N ILE A 57 -50.27 2.71 -29.69
CA ILE A 57 -51.50 2.92 -28.91
C ILE A 57 -51.22 2.68 -27.43
N TYR A 58 -50.59 1.54 -27.10
CA TYR A 58 -50.27 1.17 -25.73
C TYR A 58 -49.38 2.20 -25.01
N LYS A 59 -48.38 2.74 -25.69
CA LYS A 59 -47.40 3.69 -25.13
C LYS A 59 -47.81 5.17 -25.14
N LYS A 60 -48.96 5.53 -25.72
CA LYS A 60 -49.44 6.93 -25.85
C LYS A 60 -48.37 7.89 -26.42
N LEU A 61 -47.62 7.45 -27.45
CA LEU A 61 -46.48 8.20 -28.00
C LEU A 61 -46.93 9.43 -28.80
N SER A 62 -46.28 10.59 -28.60
CA SER A 62 -46.53 11.81 -29.38
C SER A 62 -45.86 11.76 -30.75
N LYS A 63 -46.40 12.50 -31.74
CA LYS A 63 -45.91 12.53 -33.14
C LYS A 63 -44.41 12.85 -33.32
N LYS A 64 -43.74 13.46 -32.32
CA LYS A 64 -42.36 13.97 -32.40
C LYS A 64 -41.26 12.95 -32.07
N LYS A 65 -41.59 11.73 -31.59
CA LYS A 65 -40.65 10.68 -31.14
C LYS A 65 -40.62 9.41 -32.04
N LEU A 66 -41.04 9.52 -33.30
CA LEU A 66 -41.39 8.35 -34.13
C LEU A 66 -40.34 7.88 -35.15
N ASN A 67 -39.20 8.57 -35.31
CA ASN A 67 -38.32 8.34 -36.46
C ASN A 67 -37.51 7.04 -36.43
N ASN A 68 -37.38 6.38 -35.28
CA ASN A 68 -36.53 5.18 -35.12
C ASN A 68 -37.31 3.97 -34.59
N ILE A 69 -38.63 3.99 -34.68
CA ILE A 69 -39.45 2.88 -34.19
C ILE A 69 -39.26 1.65 -35.10
N GLY A 70 -39.18 0.47 -34.50
CA GLY A 70 -38.93 -0.76 -35.22
C GLY A 70 -39.10 -1.98 -34.32
N PHE A 71 -38.51 -3.10 -34.73
CA PHE A 71 -38.57 -4.33 -33.94
C PHE A 71 -37.26 -5.10 -34.00
N SER A 72 -37.00 -5.90 -32.96
CA SER A 72 -35.90 -6.87 -32.95
C SER A 72 -36.45 -8.28 -32.82
N ILE A 73 -35.83 -9.23 -33.52
CA ILE A 73 -36.09 -10.67 -33.40
C ILE A 73 -34.91 -11.32 -32.69
N PHE A 74 -35.22 -12.14 -31.69
CA PHE A 74 -34.29 -12.95 -30.91
C PHE A 74 -34.51 -14.42 -31.29
N PHE A 75 -33.47 -15.05 -31.85
CA PHE A 75 -33.52 -16.42 -32.33
C PHE A 75 -33.01 -17.40 -31.28
N ASP A 76 -33.72 -18.53 -31.18
CA ASP A 76 -33.45 -19.63 -30.25
C ASP A 76 -33.14 -19.16 -28.84
N ILE A 77 -34.17 -18.75 -28.11
CA ILE A 77 -34.07 -18.46 -26.68
C ILE A 77 -34.01 -19.78 -25.91
N PHE A 78 -32.93 -20.02 -25.17
CA PHE A 78 -32.68 -21.25 -24.44
C PHE A 78 -32.35 -20.98 -22.97
N PRO A 79 -32.73 -21.87 -22.03
CA PRO A 79 -32.22 -21.86 -20.66
C PRO A 79 -30.69 -22.01 -20.64
N PHE A 80 -29.99 -21.16 -19.90
CA PHE A 80 -28.53 -21.20 -19.82
C PHE A 80 -28.01 -22.53 -19.28
N GLU A 81 -28.77 -23.20 -18.41
CA GLU A 81 -28.49 -24.55 -17.92
C GLU A 81 -28.30 -25.58 -19.07
N GLU A 82 -29.07 -25.49 -20.16
CA GLU A 82 -28.93 -26.40 -21.33
C GLU A 82 -27.57 -26.26 -22.00
N LEU A 83 -26.97 -25.06 -21.97
CA LEU A 83 -25.63 -24.82 -22.44
C LEU A 83 -24.61 -25.46 -21.50
N ILE A 84 -24.70 -25.18 -20.20
CA ILE A 84 -23.73 -25.63 -19.21
C ILE A 84 -23.68 -27.15 -19.11
N ASN A 85 -24.84 -27.82 -19.12
CA ASN A 85 -24.90 -29.28 -19.14
C ASN A 85 -24.20 -29.86 -20.39
N GLY A 86 -24.46 -29.28 -21.56
CA GLY A 86 -23.83 -29.73 -22.80
C GLY A 86 -22.32 -29.48 -22.87
N LEU A 87 -21.83 -28.39 -22.28
CA LEU A 87 -20.38 -28.14 -22.17
C LEU A 87 -19.74 -29.08 -21.14
N SER A 88 -20.41 -29.30 -20.00
CA SER A 88 -19.90 -30.17 -18.93
C SER A 88 -19.71 -31.61 -19.42
N GLU A 89 -20.65 -32.14 -20.21
CA GLU A 89 -20.51 -33.47 -20.83
C GLU A 89 -19.33 -33.53 -21.81
N LYS A 90 -19.12 -32.50 -22.62
CA LYS A 90 -18.04 -32.47 -23.62
C LYS A 90 -16.65 -32.38 -23.00
N PHE A 91 -16.54 -31.60 -21.92
CA PHE A 91 -15.27 -31.31 -21.25
C PHE A 91 -15.01 -32.17 -20.00
N ASP A 92 -15.86 -33.17 -19.73
CA ASP A 92 -15.78 -34.09 -18.59
C ASP A 92 -15.68 -33.37 -17.23
N LEU A 93 -16.57 -32.40 -17.02
CA LEU A 93 -16.54 -31.55 -15.83
C LEU A 93 -17.27 -32.16 -14.63
N PRO A 94 -16.78 -31.94 -13.39
CA PRO A 94 -17.44 -32.38 -12.16
C PRO A 94 -18.86 -31.81 -11.97
N GLU A 95 -19.72 -32.49 -11.21
CA GLU A 95 -21.13 -32.08 -10.98
C GLU A 95 -21.28 -30.67 -10.36
N GLU A 96 -20.28 -30.19 -9.62
CA GLU A 96 -20.24 -28.86 -9.00
C GLU A 96 -20.18 -27.70 -10.01
N PHE A 97 -19.97 -27.99 -11.29
CA PHE A 97 -19.97 -27.01 -12.39
C PHE A 97 -21.37 -26.79 -12.99
N ARG A 98 -22.40 -27.53 -12.54
CA ARG A 98 -23.80 -27.32 -12.95
C ARG A 98 -24.31 -25.98 -12.38
N ASP A 99 -24.90 -25.18 -13.25
CA ASP A 99 -25.46 -23.87 -12.89
C ASP A 99 -26.96 -23.99 -12.65
N ASP A 100 -27.43 -23.61 -11.46
CA ASP A 100 -28.86 -23.54 -11.11
C ASP A 100 -29.54 -22.26 -11.63
N SER A 101 -28.86 -21.47 -12.48
CA SER A 101 -29.44 -20.25 -13.03
C SER A 101 -30.58 -20.57 -14.02
N HIS A 102 -31.79 -20.15 -13.67
CA HIS A 102 -32.94 -20.15 -14.58
C HIS A 102 -32.90 -19.00 -15.60
N SER A 103 -31.72 -18.45 -15.87
CA SER A 103 -31.53 -17.40 -16.85
C SER A 103 -31.78 -17.96 -18.25
N LYS A 104 -32.35 -17.15 -19.15
CA LYS A 104 -32.53 -17.52 -20.55
C LYS A 104 -31.64 -16.64 -21.41
N LYS A 105 -30.86 -17.25 -22.28
CA LYS A 105 -30.05 -16.60 -23.31
C LYS A 105 -30.72 -16.77 -24.67
N PHE A 106 -30.12 -16.21 -25.71
CA PHE A 106 -30.56 -16.35 -27.10
C PHE A 106 -29.35 -16.59 -27.99
N THR A 107 -29.54 -17.06 -29.22
CA THR A 107 -28.42 -17.36 -30.13
C THR A 107 -27.93 -16.14 -30.90
N TYR A 108 -28.85 -15.37 -31.49
CA TYR A 108 -28.51 -14.09 -32.08
C TYR A 108 -29.77 -13.23 -32.20
N CYS A 109 -29.60 -11.92 -32.35
CA CYS A 109 -30.71 -11.02 -32.64
C CYS A 109 -30.46 -10.16 -33.88
N LEU A 110 -31.55 -9.69 -34.49
CA LEU A 110 -31.58 -8.80 -35.64
C LEU A 110 -32.61 -7.71 -35.42
N SER A 111 -32.34 -6.49 -35.89
CA SER A 111 -33.29 -5.37 -35.80
C SER A 111 -33.72 -4.89 -37.18
N PHE A 112 -34.96 -4.43 -37.26
CA PHE A 112 -35.58 -3.92 -38.47
C PHE A 112 -36.21 -2.56 -38.20
N GLU A 113 -35.96 -1.60 -39.09
CA GLU A 113 -36.59 -0.27 -39.08
C GLU A 113 -37.71 -0.16 -40.10
N ILE A 114 -38.65 0.74 -39.82
CA ILE A 114 -39.67 1.11 -40.79
C ILE A 114 -39.01 1.83 -41.97
N ASP A 115 -39.31 1.36 -43.18
CA ASP A 115 -38.92 2.02 -44.42
C ASP A 115 -40.11 2.16 -45.36
N GLY A 116 -40.57 3.40 -45.55
CA GLY A 116 -41.79 3.70 -46.31
C GLY A 116 -43.03 2.97 -45.77
N SER A 117 -43.54 2.01 -46.55
CA SER A 117 -44.69 1.18 -46.19
C SER A 117 -44.34 -0.21 -45.67
N GLY A 118 -43.04 -0.54 -45.63
CA GLY A 118 -42.50 -1.83 -45.21
C GLY A 118 -41.42 -1.68 -44.14
N PHE A 119 -40.50 -2.64 -44.14
CA PHE A 119 -39.36 -2.67 -43.22
C PHE A 119 -38.08 -3.00 -43.98
N LYS A 120 -36.96 -2.54 -43.45
CA LYS A 120 -35.63 -2.97 -43.89
C LYS A 120 -34.79 -3.40 -42.71
N LEU A 121 -33.81 -4.26 -42.98
CA LEU A 121 -32.82 -4.66 -41.99
C LEU A 121 -32.04 -3.43 -41.53
N HIS A 122 -31.93 -3.24 -40.22
CA HIS A 122 -31.05 -2.20 -39.67
C HIS A 122 -29.61 -2.67 -39.82
N GLU A 123 -28.81 -1.94 -40.59
CA GLU A 123 -27.41 -2.31 -40.86
C GLU A 123 -26.61 -2.41 -39.56
N GLY A 124 -25.79 -3.46 -39.44
CA GLY A 124 -25.01 -3.71 -38.23
C GLY A 124 -25.83 -4.09 -36.98
N SER A 125 -27.11 -4.44 -37.14
CA SER A 125 -27.95 -4.88 -36.01
C SER A 125 -27.77 -6.35 -35.59
N LEU A 126 -27.08 -7.15 -36.41
CA LEU A 126 -26.82 -8.54 -36.06
C LEU A 126 -25.91 -8.58 -34.83
N PHE A 127 -26.37 -9.27 -33.80
CA PHE A 127 -25.55 -9.60 -32.64
C PHE A 127 -25.60 -11.10 -32.41
N TYR A 128 -24.47 -11.78 -32.62
CA TYR A 128 -24.34 -13.22 -32.38
C TYR A 128 -23.73 -13.46 -30.99
N THR A 129 -24.48 -14.15 -30.13
CA THR A 129 -24.05 -14.38 -28.74
C THR A 129 -23.00 -15.47 -28.63
N MET A 130 -22.09 -15.33 -27.68
CA MET A 130 -21.13 -16.38 -27.38
C MET A 130 -21.82 -17.62 -26.82
N SER A 131 -22.79 -17.44 -25.92
CA SER A 131 -23.62 -18.54 -25.40
C SER A 131 -24.39 -19.24 -26.52
N GLY A 132 -24.85 -18.49 -27.53
CA GLY A 132 -25.55 -19.03 -28.69
C GLY A 132 -24.69 -19.97 -29.52
N TYR A 133 -23.46 -19.55 -29.78
CA TYR A 133 -22.51 -20.37 -30.53
C TYR A 133 -22.20 -21.64 -29.73
N ALA A 134 -21.85 -21.48 -28.46
CA ALA A 134 -21.56 -22.58 -27.58
C ALA A 134 -22.75 -23.53 -27.40
N HIS A 135 -23.98 -23.01 -27.40
CA HIS A 135 -25.19 -23.83 -27.30
C HIS A 135 -25.40 -24.66 -28.55
N ARG A 136 -25.27 -24.04 -29.72
CA ARG A 136 -25.53 -24.65 -31.04
C ARG A 136 -24.47 -25.65 -31.45
N TYR A 137 -23.20 -25.36 -31.19
CA TYR A 137 -22.07 -26.18 -31.66
C TYR A 137 -21.41 -26.99 -30.54
N LYS A 138 -21.82 -26.80 -29.28
CA LYS A 138 -21.18 -27.38 -28.11
C LYS A 138 -19.67 -27.09 -28.09
N ASP A 139 -19.26 -25.92 -28.55
CA ASP A 139 -17.85 -25.52 -28.63
C ASP A 139 -17.67 -24.01 -28.52
N PHE A 140 -16.45 -23.56 -28.25
CA PHE A 140 -16.12 -22.14 -28.30
C PHE A 140 -15.61 -21.77 -29.71
N PRO A 141 -16.05 -20.64 -30.29
CA PRO A 141 -15.49 -20.17 -31.56
C PRO A 141 -14.09 -19.61 -31.33
N GLU A 142 -13.21 -19.70 -32.33
CA GLU A 142 -11.91 -19.02 -32.28
C GLU A 142 -12.08 -17.49 -32.17
N GLN A 143 -13.01 -16.92 -32.95
CA GLN A 143 -13.41 -15.50 -32.88
C GLN A 143 -14.90 -15.34 -33.22
N ILE A 144 -15.69 -14.92 -32.22
CA ILE A 144 -17.14 -14.71 -32.41
C ILE A 144 -17.45 -13.62 -33.46
N SER A 145 -16.59 -12.62 -33.60
CA SER A 145 -16.74 -11.54 -34.59
C SER A 145 -16.69 -12.03 -36.04
N LEU A 146 -15.92 -13.09 -36.33
CA LEU A 146 -15.88 -13.71 -37.66
C LEU A 146 -17.19 -14.47 -37.92
N VAL A 147 -17.69 -15.21 -36.93
CA VAL A 147 -18.98 -15.90 -37.00
C VAL A 147 -20.12 -14.91 -37.26
N GLU A 148 -20.13 -13.80 -36.53
CA GLU A 148 -21.11 -12.73 -36.71
C GLU A 148 -21.00 -12.09 -38.10
N SER A 149 -19.78 -11.75 -38.56
CA SER A 149 -19.58 -11.16 -39.90
C SER A 149 -20.05 -12.08 -41.03
N ASP A 150 -19.73 -13.38 -40.94
CA ASP A 150 -20.13 -14.37 -41.94
C ASP A 150 -21.64 -14.59 -41.94
N LEU A 151 -22.28 -14.60 -40.76
CA LEU A 151 -23.74 -14.66 -40.69
C LEU A 151 -24.39 -13.37 -41.21
N SER A 152 -23.82 -12.21 -40.89
CA SER A 152 -24.34 -10.91 -41.34
C SER A 152 -24.37 -10.81 -42.85
N LYS A 153 -23.33 -11.29 -43.55
CA LYS A 153 -23.30 -11.34 -45.02
C LYS A 153 -24.42 -12.22 -45.59
N LYS A 154 -24.56 -13.44 -45.06
CA LYS A 154 -25.62 -14.38 -45.47
C LYS A 154 -27.03 -13.82 -45.23
N ILE A 155 -27.24 -13.12 -44.12
CA ILE A 155 -28.53 -12.52 -43.80
C ILE A 155 -28.81 -11.31 -44.69
N ALA A 156 -27.80 -10.48 -44.98
CA ALA A 156 -27.95 -9.36 -45.90
C ALA A 156 -28.42 -9.81 -47.30
N GLU A 157 -27.90 -10.95 -47.79
CA GLU A 157 -28.35 -11.57 -49.07
C GLU A 157 -29.85 -11.90 -49.08
N PHE A 158 -30.43 -12.32 -47.95
CA PHE A 158 -31.88 -12.60 -47.86
C PHE A 158 -32.74 -11.34 -48.02
N PHE A 159 -32.25 -10.17 -47.60
CA PHE A 159 -33.01 -8.92 -47.54
C PHE A 159 -32.65 -7.90 -48.63
N GLU A 160 -31.79 -8.26 -49.58
CA GLU A 160 -31.27 -7.33 -50.60
C GLU A 160 -32.38 -6.77 -51.52
N TYR A 161 -33.44 -7.54 -51.79
CA TYR A 161 -34.47 -7.17 -52.77
C TYR A 161 -35.91 -7.11 -52.22
N ASP A 162 -36.26 -7.98 -51.27
CA ASP A 162 -37.64 -8.12 -50.78
C ASP A 162 -37.68 -8.57 -49.31
N PHE A 163 -38.29 -7.74 -48.46
CA PHE A 163 -38.46 -8.03 -47.03
C PHE A 163 -39.31 -9.27 -46.76
N GLU A 164 -40.38 -9.50 -47.51
CA GLU A 164 -41.26 -10.66 -47.31
C GLU A 164 -40.53 -11.96 -47.60
N LYS A 165 -39.84 -12.00 -48.75
CA LYS A 165 -39.05 -13.16 -49.16
C LYS A 165 -37.90 -13.41 -48.16
N GLY A 166 -37.19 -12.36 -47.78
CA GLY A 166 -36.09 -12.46 -46.82
C GLY A 166 -36.54 -12.97 -45.45
N MET A 167 -37.68 -12.46 -44.95
CA MET A 167 -38.29 -12.98 -43.71
C MET A 167 -38.69 -14.45 -43.84
N ALA A 168 -39.35 -14.84 -44.94
CA ALA A 168 -39.75 -16.22 -45.15
C ALA A 168 -38.56 -17.19 -45.17
N GLU A 169 -37.47 -16.83 -45.86
CA GLU A 169 -36.23 -17.63 -45.92
C GLU A 169 -35.56 -17.72 -44.54
N LEU A 170 -35.40 -16.59 -43.85
CA LEU A 170 -34.79 -16.52 -42.51
C LEU A 170 -35.57 -17.34 -41.48
N ILE A 171 -36.90 -17.18 -41.42
CA ILE A 171 -37.74 -17.92 -40.47
C ILE A 171 -37.77 -19.41 -40.80
N THR A 172 -37.78 -19.79 -42.08
CA THR A 172 -37.69 -21.19 -42.48
C THR A 172 -36.37 -21.82 -42.05
N LEU A 173 -35.25 -21.10 -42.23
CA LEU A 173 -33.93 -21.57 -41.82
C LEU A 173 -33.83 -21.77 -40.30
N GLU A 174 -34.30 -20.80 -39.51
CA GLU A 174 -34.15 -20.85 -38.06
C GLU A 174 -35.19 -21.74 -37.38
N THR A 175 -36.41 -21.83 -37.92
CA THR A 175 -37.47 -22.71 -37.36
C THR A 175 -37.12 -24.19 -37.54
N LYS A 176 -36.29 -24.56 -38.53
CA LYS A 176 -35.71 -25.91 -38.63
C LYS A 176 -34.81 -26.26 -37.46
N ARG A 177 -34.21 -25.25 -36.82
CA ARG A 177 -33.26 -25.42 -35.71
C ARG A 177 -33.95 -25.28 -34.35
N SER A 178 -34.75 -24.24 -34.17
CA SER A 178 -35.46 -23.97 -32.92
C SER A 178 -36.78 -23.25 -33.15
N LYS A 179 -37.80 -23.61 -32.37
CA LYS A 179 -39.11 -22.94 -32.35
C LYS A 179 -39.18 -21.83 -31.28
N ARG A 180 -38.09 -21.60 -30.53
CA ARG A 180 -38.02 -20.65 -29.41
C ARG A 180 -37.63 -19.24 -29.89
N ASN A 181 -38.27 -18.74 -30.94
CA ASN A 181 -37.98 -17.44 -31.52
C ASN A 181 -38.96 -16.39 -31.00
N TYR A 182 -38.48 -15.19 -30.66
CA TYR A 182 -39.29 -14.13 -30.06
C TYR A 182 -38.96 -12.79 -30.69
N TYR A 183 -39.87 -11.82 -30.58
CA TYR A 183 -39.68 -10.47 -31.05
C TYR A 183 -40.08 -9.43 -30.01
N GLU A 184 -39.50 -8.24 -30.12
CA GLU A 184 -39.83 -7.06 -29.31
C GLU A 184 -40.04 -5.85 -30.23
N ILE A 185 -41.12 -5.09 -30.00
CA ILE A 185 -41.30 -3.77 -30.64
C ILE A 185 -40.61 -2.71 -29.77
N GLN A 186 -39.79 -1.85 -30.38
CA GLN A 186 -38.99 -0.86 -29.68
C GLN A 186 -39.34 0.55 -30.09
N GLU A 187 -39.34 1.48 -29.13
CA GLU A 187 -39.56 2.92 -29.36
C GLU A 187 -38.44 3.54 -30.21
N ASP A 188 -37.23 2.98 -30.14
CA ASP A 188 -36.03 3.46 -30.83
C ASP A 188 -35.04 2.30 -31.00
N ILE A 189 -34.98 1.70 -32.17
CA ILE A 189 -34.06 0.58 -32.45
C ILE A 189 -32.60 1.02 -32.51
N THR A 190 -32.30 2.31 -32.65
CA THR A 190 -30.90 2.78 -32.57
C THR A 190 -30.38 2.77 -31.12
N LYS A 191 -31.30 2.63 -30.15
CA LYS A 191 -31.02 2.40 -28.74
C LYS A 191 -31.12 0.93 -28.35
N THR A 192 -31.18 0.01 -29.33
CA THR A 192 -31.10 -1.43 -29.04
C THR A 192 -29.89 -1.67 -28.15
N ASP A 193 -30.12 -2.45 -27.10
CA ASP A 193 -29.46 -2.35 -25.80
C ASP A 193 -27.91 -2.24 -25.87
N PRO A 194 -27.28 -1.22 -25.24
CA PRO A 194 -25.83 -1.23 -24.99
C PRO A 194 -25.35 -2.38 -24.08
N ARG A 195 -26.24 -3.31 -23.69
CA ARG A 195 -25.97 -4.52 -22.89
C ARG A 195 -25.44 -5.71 -23.69
N LEU A 196 -25.34 -5.63 -25.01
CA LEU A 196 -24.95 -6.79 -25.83
C LEU A 196 -23.43 -6.95 -25.97
N HIS A 197 -22.67 -5.86 -26.07
CA HIS A 197 -21.20 -5.92 -26.06
C HIS A 197 -20.64 -5.33 -24.77
N SER A 198 -19.72 -6.05 -24.12
CA SER A 198 -18.94 -5.50 -23.01
C SER A 198 -18.10 -4.30 -23.46
N PHE A 199 -18.11 -3.25 -22.64
CA PHE A 199 -17.33 -2.02 -22.87
C PHE A 199 -15.81 -2.24 -22.84
N TYR A 200 -15.35 -3.39 -22.32
CA TYR A 200 -13.93 -3.66 -22.10
C TYR A 200 -13.26 -4.40 -23.26
N ILE A 201 -14.02 -5.06 -24.14
CA ILE A 201 -13.49 -5.95 -25.19
C ILE A 201 -12.47 -5.23 -26.08
N ASN A 202 -12.78 -4.00 -26.52
CA ASN A 202 -11.87 -3.24 -27.39
C ASN A 202 -10.52 -2.95 -26.72
N ASP A 203 -10.53 -2.65 -25.42
CA ASP A 203 -9.31 -2.40 -24.65
C ASP A 203 -8.52 -3.70 -24.39
N LEU A 204 -9.22 -4.82 -24.16
CA LEU A 204 -8.59 -6.14 -24.03
C LEU A 204 -7.93 -6.58 -25.35
N VAL A 205 -8.59 -6.37 -26.49
CA VAL A 205 -8.03 -6.64 -27.82
C VAL A 205 -6.81 -5.77 -28.07
N LEU A 206 -6.90 -4.47 -27.78
CA LEU A 206 -5.75 -3.55 -27.87
C LEU A 206 -4.59 -4.03 -26.99
N ALA A 207 -4.86 -4.52 -25.78
CA ALA A 207 -3.85 -5.02 -24.86
C ALA A 207 -3.12 -6.28 -25.37
N LYS A 208 -3.73 -7.08 -26.26
CA LYS A 208 -3.08 -8.22 -26.91
C LYS A 208 -1.94 -7.79 -27.84
N GLU A 209 -2.08 -6.63 -28.46
CA GLU A 209 -1.12 -6.08 -29.43
C GLU A 209 -0.05 -5.19 -28.80
N LYS A 210 -0.26 -4.74 -27.56
CA LYS A 210 0.65 -3.83 -26.86
C LYS A 210 1.42 -4.56 -25.77
N ASP A 211 2.71 -4.28 -25.68
CA ASP A 211 3.55 -4.73 -24.58
C ASP A 211 3.98 -3.54 -23.73
N THR A 212 3.54 -3.50 -22.47
CA THR A 212 3.84 -2.40 -21.56
C THR A 212 4.33 -2.94 -20.22
N PRO A 213 5.32 -2.27 -19.57
CA PRO A 213 5.80 -2.69 -18.26
C PRO A 213 4.70 -2.72 -17.20
N ASN A 214 3.75 -1.77 -17.25
CA ASN A 214 2.67 -1.69 -16.27
C ASN A 214 1.67 -2.85 -16.43
N LEU A 215 1.24 -3.17 -17.66
CA LEU A 215 0.33 -4.30 -17.89
C LEU A 215 0.99 -5.63 -17.52
N ASN A 216 2.24 -5.83 -17.92
CA ASN A 216 2.96 -7.06 -17.57
C ASN A 216 3.15 -7.19 -16.06
N ARG A 217 3.44 -6.10 -15.35
CA ARG A 217 3.57 -6.11 -13.89
C ARG A 217 2.22 -6.31 -13.19
N TYR A 218 1.14 -5.81 -13.76
CA TYR A 218 -0.22 -6.04 -13.26
C TYR A 218 -0.64 -7.51 -13.38
N LEU A 219 -0.34 -8.17 -14.50
CA LEU A 219 -0.71 -9.57 -14.72
C LEU A 219 0.19 -10.57 -13.99
N PHE A 220 1.49 -10.29 -13.90
CA PHE A 220 2.47 -11.28 -13.41
C PHE A 220 3.10 -10.91 -12.06
N GLY A 221 2.58 -9.88 -11.40
CA GLY A 221 3.09 -9.39 -10.13
C GLY A 221 4.48 -8.74 -10.21
N PHE A 222 5.01 -8.40 -9.04
CA PHE A 222 6.35 -7.84 -8.89
C PHE A 222 7.42 -8.94 -8.87
N SER A 223 8.36 -8.89 -9.82
CA SER A 223 9.42 -9.90 -9.95
C SER A 223 10.67 -9.62 -9.11
N GLY A 224 10.72 -8.53 -8.35
CA GLY A 224 11.87 -8.15 -7.51
C GLY A 224 11.68 -8.51 -6.05
N GLN A 225 12.63 -8.12 -5.20
CA GLN A 225 12.53 -8.33 -3.75
C GLN A 225 11.45 -7.42 -3.14
N ARG A 226 10.43 -8.05 -2.57
CA ARG A 226 9.37 -7.38 -1.80
C ARG A 226 9.92 -6.81 -0.48
N VAL A 227 9.30 -5.74 -0.01
CA VAL A 227 9.62 -5.07 1.25
C VAL A 227 8.40 -5.14 2.16
N ASN A 228 8.41 -6.08 3.10
CA ASN A 228 7.35 -6.23 4.10
C ASN A 228 7.41 -5.05 5.10
N LEU A 229 6.36 -4.24 5.14
CA LEU A 229 6.22 -3.07 6.01
C LEU A 229 5.50 -3.45 7.30
N ASP A 230 5.99 -4.48 7.98
CA ASP A 230 5.49 -4.89 9.28
C ASP A 230 5.98 -3.91 10.36
N SER A 231 5.02 -3.31 11.07
CA SER A 231 5.25 -2.32 12.13
C SER A 231 5.10 -2.93 13.53
N ASN A 232 4.76 -4.21 13.64
CA ASN A 232 4.63 -4.86 14.93
C ASN A 232 5.98 -5.41 15.40
N LYS A 233 6.54 -4.81 16.44
CA LYS A 233 7.85 -5.19 17.02
C LYS A 233 7.89 -6.61 17.62
N GLU A 234 6.72 -7.17 17.95
CA GLU A 234 6.60 -8.53 18.48
C GLU A 234 6.73 -9.58 17.36
N ASN A 235 6.55 -9.18 16.11
CA ASN A 235 6.69 -10.08 14.97
C ASN A 235 8.17 -10.22 14.55
N PRO A 236 8.62 -11.44 14.19
CA PRO A 236 9.97 -11.65 13.61
C PRO A 236 10.22 -10.86 12.32
N THR A 237 9.14 -10.45 11.64
CA THR A 237 9.15 -9.69 10.38
C THR A 237 9.20 -8.18 10.56
N PHE A 238 9.26 -7.67 11.79
CA PHE A 238 9.29 -6.23 12.09
C PHE A 238 10.32 -5.47 11.26
N ASN A 239 9.87 -4.45 10.51
CA ASN A 239 10.70 -3.67 9.61
C ASN A 239 10.86 -2.21 10.06
N ALA A 240 11.54 -2.03 11.19
CA ALA A 240 11.93 -0.72 11.72
C ALA A 240 12.68 0.15 10.70
N LYS A 241 13.59 -0.45 9.93
CA LYS A 241 14.55 0.26 9.08
C LYS A 241 13.89 0.95 7.90
N ASP A 242 13.08 0.23 7.13
CA ASP A 242 12.43 0.81 5.96
C ASP A 242 11.32 1.78 6.37
N ILE A 243 10.55 1.47 7.43
CA ILE A 243 9.52 2.36 7.97
C ILE A 243 10.14 3.70 8.41
N ALA A 244 11.21 3.68 9.21
CA ALA A 244 11.90 4.89 9.65
C ALA A 244 12.45 5.70 8.47
N LYS A 245 13.00 5.03 7.45
CA LYS A 245 13.54 5.67 6.24
C LYS A 245 12.45 6.35 5.41
N ILE A 246 11.28 5.71 5.27
CA ILE A 246 10.13 6.25 4.54
C ILE A 246 9.58 7.48 5.27
N LEU A 247 9.54 7.43 6.61
CA LEU A 247 9.06 8.50 7.48
C LEU A 247 10.12 9.56 7.81
N GLU A 248 11.19 9.67 7.03
CA GLU A 248 12.11 10.81 7.18
C GLU A 248 11.45 12.12 6.72
N PRO A 249 11.66 13.26 7.42
CA PRO A 249 11.02 14.54 7.11
C PRO A 249 11.13 14.97 5.65
N LYS A 250 12.26 14.73 5.00
CA LYS A 250 12.48 15.08 3.58
C LYS A 250 11.49 14.42 2.62
N ASN A 251 10.87 13.30 3.00
CA ASN A 251 9.91 12.58 2.18
C ASN A 251 8.46 13.06 2.38
N TYR A 252 8.19 13.83 3.43
CA TYR A 252 6.85 14.37 3.67
C TYR A 252 6.47 15.36 2.58
N PRO A 253 5.18 15.40 2.18
CA PRO A 253 4.69 16.37 1.21
C PRO A 253 4.84 17.81 1.73
N LEU A 254 4.92 18.77 0.83
CA LEU A 254 4.85 20.19 1.17
C LEU A 254 3.41 20.72 1.13
N GLY A 255 2.56 20.15 0.28
CA GLY A 255 1.14 20.43 0.25
C GLY A 255 0.32 19.49 1.12
N ARG A 256 -0.78 19.99 1.64
CA ARG A 256 -1.80 19.24 2.38
C ARG A 256 -3.17 19.79 2.00
N PHE A 257 -4.18 18.92 1.94
CA PHE A 257 -5.55 19.39 1.72
C PHE A 257 -6.04 20.18 2.96
N PRO A 258 -6.79 21.29 2.82
CA PRO A 258 -7.14 22.18 3.94
C PRO A 258 -8.26 21.64 4.85
N SER A 259 -8.13 20.38 5.27
CA SER A 259 -8.93 19.76 6.34
C SER A 259 -8.40 20.13 7.73
N ASP A 260 -9.12 19.74 8.78
CA ASP A 260 -8.81 20.03 10.19
C ASP A 260 -7.33 19.76 10.52
N PRO A 261 -6.55 20.80 10.89
CA PRO A 261 -5.12 20.70 11.12
C PRO A 261 -4.78 20.00 12.44
N ARG A 262 -5.73 19.74 13.33
CA ARG A 262 -5.47 18.98 14.57
C ARG A 262 -5.17 17.51 14.28
N TRP A 263 -5.71 16.98 13.19
CA TRP A 263 -5.61 15.55 12.85
C TRP A 263 -4.57 15.29 11.75
N GLY A 264 -3.43 14.73 12.12
CA GLY A 264 -2.46 14.21 11.16
C GLY A 264 -2.87 12.88 10.52
N LEU A 265 -2.14 12.48 9.47
CA LEU A 265 -2.19 11.11 8.96
C LEU A 265 -1.63 10.16 10.02
N SER A 266 -2.27 9.00 10.18
CA SER A 266 -1.71 7.89 10.96
C SER A 266 -0.43 7.34 10.31
N LEU A 267 0.33 6.53 11.04
CA LEU A 267 1.64 6.01 10.62
C LEU A 267 1.60 5.45 9.19
N MET A 268 0.71 4.49 8.95
CA MET A 268 0.68 3.78 7.67
C MET A 268 0.04 4.58 6.54
N GLN A 269 -0.86 5.52 6.86
CA GLN A 269 -1.32 6.51 5.88
C GLN A 269 -0.14 7.39 5.43
N GLN A 270 0.67 7.89 6.36
CA GLN A 270 1.83 8.71 6.03
C GLN A 270 2.89 7.91 5.24
N VAL A 271 3.11 6.63 5.59
CA VAL A 271 3.94 5.71 4.79
C VAL A 271 3.41 5.61 3.36
N ALA A 272 2.10 5.39 3.18
CA ALA A 272 1.48 5.30 1.86
C ALA A 272 1.61 6.60 1.04
N VAL A 273 1.41 7.78 1.66
CA VAL A 273 1.60 9.09 1.00
C VAL A 273 3.06 9.27 0.58
N ASN A 274 4.01 9.09 1.50
CA ASN A 274 5.44 9.28 1.21
C ASN A 274 5.93 8.33 0.11
N MET A 275 5.45 7.08 0.14
CA MET A 275 5.78 6.08 -0.87
C MET A 275 5.19 6.42 -2.23
N THR A 276 3.94 6.86 -2.27
CA THR A 276 3.25 7.23 -3.51
C THR A 276 3.92 8.41 -4.21
N LEU A 277 4.35 9.41 -3.44
CA LEU A 277 4.90 10.66 -3.99
C LEU A 277 6.37 10.59 -4.38
N ASN A 278 7.16 9.72 -3.76
CA ASN A 278 8.63 9.73 -3.88
C ASN A 278 9.25 8.43 -4.42
N ASN A 279 8.52 7.32 -4.43
CA ASN A 279 9.06 6.06 -4.92
C ASN A 279 9.05 6.00 -6.46
N LYS A 280 10.04 5.31 -7.04
CA LYS A 280 10.19 5.19 -8.50
C LYS A 280 9.26 4.15 -9.15
N ASN A 281 8.63 3.27 -8.38
CA ASN A 281 7.71 2.28 -8.93
C ASN A 281 6.42 2.92 -9.43
N ASN A 282 5.93 2.41 -10.56
CA ASN A 282 4.76 2.92 -11.26
C ASN A 282 3.43 2.31 -10.77
N ILE A 283 3.44 1.19 -10.03
CA ILE A 283 2.24 0.53 -9.53
C ILE A 283 2.33 0.40 -8.01
N ARG A 284 1.26 0.74 -7.32
CA ARG A 284 1.15 0.63 -5.86
C ARG A 284 -0.28 0.31 -5.41
N GLY A 285 -0.41 -0.69 -4.56
CA GLY A 285 -1.62 -1.02 -3.82
C GLY A 285 -1.57 -0.40 -2.44
N VAL A 286 -2.69 0.17 -2.02
CA VAL A 286 -2.95 0.58 -0.65
C VAL A 286 -4.20 -0.14 -0.20
N ASN A 287 -4.06 -0.94 0.85
CA ASN A 287 -5.14 -1.73 1.39
C ASN A 287 -5.73 -0.99 2.59
N GLY A 288 -6.99 -0.57 2.47
CA GLY A 288 -7.64 0.22 3.50
C GLY A 288 -8.97 -0.42 3.91
N PRO A 289 -9.06 -1.01 5.10
CA PRO A 289 -10.32 -1.41 5.71
C PRO A 289 -11.37 -0.26 5.73
N PRO A 290 -12.65 -0.55 5.97
CA PRO A 290 -13.66 0.47 6.23
C PRO A 290 -13.18 1.44 7.33
N GLY A 291 -13.38 2.75 7.18
CA GLY A 291 -13.09 3.72 8.25
C GLY A 291 -11.63 4.10 8.46
N THR A 292 -10.68 3.59 7.64
CA THR A 292 -9.23 3.85 7.80
C THR A 292 -8.71 5.06 7.02
N GLY A 293 -9.61 5.95 6.55
CA GLY A 293 -9.24 7.23 5.93
C GLY A 293 -8.63 7.16 4.53
N LYS A 294 -9.08 6.22 3.68
CA LYS A 294 -8.69 6.13 2.26
C LYS A 294 -8.83 7.46 1.50
N THR A 295 -9.96 8.16 1.65
CA THR A 295 -10.19 9.47 1.00
C THR A 295 -9.23 10.55 1.54
N THR A 296 -8.95 10.54 2.85
CA THR A 296 -7.98 11.46 3.47
C THR A 296 -6.58 11.28 2.90
N LEU A 297 -6.16 10.03 2.67
CA LEU A 297 -4.91 9.71 1.98
C LEU A 297 -4.85 10.33 0.58
N LEU A 298 -5.92 10.14 -0.22
CA LEU A 298 -6.00 10.67 -1.59
C LEU A 298 -5.99 12.20 -1.63
N LYS A 299 -6.74 12.85 -0.72
CA LYS A 299 -6.76 14.32 -0.56
C LYS A 299 -5.36 14.91 -0.43
N ASP A 300 -4.53 14.36 0.46
CA ASP A 300 -3.17 14.86 0.69
C ASP A 300 -2.22 14.58 -0.50
N ILE A 301 -2.37 13.44 -1.17
CA ILE A 301 -1.62 13.15 -2.40
C ILE A 301 -1.98 14.14 -3.50
N PHE A 302 -3.28 14.41 -3.70
CA PHE A 302 -3.75 15.36 -4.70
C PHE A 302 -3.25 16.76 -4.39
N ALA A 303 -3.37 17.23 -3.15
CA ALA A 303 -2.88 18.54 -2.74
C ALA A 303 -1.38 18.73 -3.02
N GLU A 304 -0.55 17.72 -2.73
CA GLU A 304 0.88 17.77 -3.06
C GLU A 304 1.14 17.83 -4.57
N LEU A 305 0.39 17.09 -5.40
CA LEU A 305 0.54 17.15 -6.86
C LEU A 305 0.22 18.55 -7.40
N ILE A 306 -0.78 19.22 -6.84
CA ILE A 306 -1.15 20.61 -7.15
C ILE A 306 -0.05 21.59 -6.73
N VAL A 307 0.51 21.44 -5.52
CA VAL A 307 1.64 22.25 -5.05
C VAL A 307 2.89 22.05 -5.93
N ARG A 308 3.19 20.81 -6.34
CA ARG A 308 4.28 20.51 -7.27
C ARG A 308 4.04 21.17 -8.63
N GLN A 309 2.83 21.14 -9.18
CA GLN A 309 2.50 21.85 -10.43
C GLN A 309 2.73 23.36 -10.29
N ALA A 310 2.27 23.99 -9.22
CA ALA A 310 2.49 25.41 -8.98
C ALA A 310 3.98 25.76 -8.81
N HIS A 311 4.77 24.88 -8.19
CA HIS A 311 6.22 25.05 -8.09
C HIS A 311 6.90 25.03 -9.47
N GLU A 312 6.55 24.07 -10.32
CA GLU A 312 7.07 24.00 -11.69
C GLU A 312 6.65 25.21 -12.52
N ILE A 313 5.39 25.65 -12.41
CA ILE A 313 4.90 26.89 -13.07
C ILE A 313 5.77 28.06 -12.64
N CYS A 314 6.02 28.25 -11.35
CA CYS A 314 6.84 29.35 -10.83
C CYS A 314 8.27 29.35 -11.40
N ASN A 315 8.82 28.19 -11.76
CA ASN A 315 10.17 28.02 -12.30
C ASN A 315 10.25 28.12 -13.84
N LEU A 316 9.12 28.17 -14.57
CA LEU A 316 9.13 28.40 -16.02
C LEU A 316 9.74 29.77 -16.37
N ASN A 317 10.49 29.85 -17.47
CA ASN A 317 11.04 31.12 -17.96
C ASN A 317 9.92 32.07 -18.42
N GLU A 318 8.97 31.55 -19.20
CA GLU A 318 7.79 32.27 -19.69
C GLU A 318 6.53 31.58 -19.17
N LYS A 319 5.55 32.38 -18.71
CA LYS A 319 4.28 31.85 -18.21
C LYS A 319 3.21 31.76 -19.30
N HIS A 320 3.26 32.65 -20.29
CA HIS A 320 2.49 32.53 -21.52
C HIS A 320 3.20 31.56 -22.47
N LEU A 321 2.53 30.50 -22.89
CA LEU A 321 3.10 29.46 -23.74
C LEU A 321 2.84 29.74 -25.22
N ASN A 322 3.81 29.38 -26.06
CA ASN A 322 3.71 29.60 -27.51
C ASN A 322 2.70 28.65 -28.16
N GLU A 323 1.67 29.23 -28.78
CA GLU A 323 0.61 28.51 -29.50
C GLU A 323 1.07 28.13 -30.91
N THR A 324 1.77 26.99 -31.03
CA THR A 324 2.37 26.56 -32.31
C THR A 324 1.51 25.55 -33.08
N ASN A 325 0.61 24.83 -32.42
CA ASN A 325 -0.15 23.74 -33.03
C ASN A 325 -1.52 24.21 -33.53
N ILE A 326 -1.85 23.89 -34.78
CA ILE A 326 -3.07 24.36 -35.44
C ILE A 326 -4.18 23.30 -35.36
N TYR A 327 -5.38 23.74 -34.96
CA TYR A 327 -6.62 22.97 -34.98
C TYR A 327 -7.70 23.65 -35.85
N TYR A 328 -8.93 23.13 -35.80
CA TYR A 328 -10.09 23.63 -36.56
C TYR A 328 -10.13 25.17 -36.73
N LYS A 329 -10.41 25.63 -37.96
CA LYS A 329 -10.49 27.06 -38.36
C LYS A 329 -9.23 27.90 -38.04
N ASN A 330 -8.04 27.32 -38.16
CA ASN A 330 -6.76 27.98 -37.85
C ASN A 330 -6.64 28.43 -36.39
N GLY A 331 -7.43 27.84 -35.48
CA GLY A 331 -7.21 28.00 -34.05
C GLY A 331 -5.85 27.45 -33.65
N LYS A 332 -5.20 28.05 -32.65
CA LYS A 332 -3.89 27.62 -32.17
C LYS A 332 -3.96 27.18 -30.70
N ILE A 333 -3.19 26.15 -30.36
CA ILE A 333 -3.06 25.61 -29.01
C ILE A 333 -1.58 25.43 -28.68
N ALA A 334 -1.20 25.82 -27.45
CA ALA A 334 0.13 25.55 -26.91
C ALA A 334 0.20 24.16 -26.29
N GLU A 335 1.37 23.54 -26.32
CA GLU A 335 1.61 22.30 -25.58
C GLU A 335 1.84 22.60 -24.11
N LEU A 336 1.09 21.94 -23.22
CA LEU A 336 1.35 22.03 -21.79
C LEU A 336 2.68 21.32 -21.48
N PRO A 337 3.66 21.98 -20.82
CA PRO A 337 4.94 21.35 -20.51
C PRO A 337 4.77 20.00 -19.82
N ASN A 338 5.53 18.98 -20.25
CA ASN A 338 5.41 17.63 -19.70
C ASN A 338 5.64 17.59 -18.17
N VAL A 339 6.50 18.47 -17.64
CA VAL A 339 6.70 18.62 -16.20
C VAL A 339 5.42 19.02 -15.45
N LEU A 340 4.46 19.69 -16.09
CA LEU A 340 3.14 19.98 -15.52
C LEU A 340 2.17 18.83 -15.79
N ALA A 341 2.09 18.36 -17.04
CA ALA A 341 1.15 17.31 -17.44
C ALA A 341 1.36 16.00 -16.65
N GLU A 342 2.58 15.68 -16.24
CA GLU A 342 2.90 14.48 -15.43
C GLU A 342 2.34 14.49 -14.00
N LYS A 343 1.68 15.57 -13.57
CA LYS A 343 1.01 15.68 -12.28
C LYS A 343 -0.52 15.74 -12.40
N ASN A 344 -1.04 15.65 -13.63
CA ASN A 344 -2.47 15.53 -13.87
C ASN A 344 -3.04 14.26 -13.22
N ILE A 345 -4.27 14.35 -12.72
CA ILE A 345 -4.90 13.35 -11.84
C ILE A 345 -6.16 12.83 -12.51
N LEU A 346 -6.22 11.52 -12.71
CA LEU A 346 -7.42 10.82 -13.14
C LEU A 346 -7.81 9.78 -12.10
N VAL A 347 -9.07 9.79 -11.69
CA VAL A 347 -9.66 8.80 -10.79
C VAL A 347 -10.55 7.85 -11.59
N ALA A 348 -10.42 6.54 -11.39
CA ALA A 348 -11.26 5.53 -12.00
C ALA A 348 -11.87 4.58 -10.98
N SER A 349 -13.07 4.08 -11.26
CA SER A 349 -13.70 3.01 -10.47
C SER A 349 -14.66 2.16 -11.32
N SER A 350 -15.06 1.00 -10.82
CA SER A 350 -16.12 0.17 -11.41
C SER A 350 -17.53 0.66 -11.07
N ASN A 351 -17.67 1.48 -10.02
CA ASN A 351 -18.96 1.91 -9.49
C ASN A 351 -19.19 3.41 -9.69
N ASN A 352 -20.29 3.80 -10.35
CA ASN A 352 -20.66 5.22 -10.52
C ASN A 352 -20.80 5.94 -9.16
N GLY A 353 -21.29 5.26 -8.11
CA GLY A 353 -21.41 5.84 -6.78
C GLY A 353 -20.05 6.15 -6.14
N ALA A 354 -19.05 5.28 -6.32
CA ALA A 354 -17.69 5.52 -5.81
C ALA A 354 -17.02 6.70 -6.52
N VAL A 355 -17.18 6.78 -7.84
CA VAL A 355 -16.76 7.92 -8.67
C VAL A 355 -17.37 9.22 -8.14
N GLN A 356 -18.68 9.21 -7.86
CA GLN A 356 -19.43 10.36 -7.34
C GLN A 356 -19.00 10.75 -5.92
N ASN A 357 -18.73 9.80 -5.04
CA ASN A 357 -18.30 10.11 -3.67
C ASN A 357 -17.02 10.96 -3.67
N ILE A 358 -16.02 10.62 -4.48
CA ILE A 358 -14.79 11.40 -4.56
C ILE A 358 -15.06 12.80 -5.14
N VAL A 359 -15.71 12.89 -6.30
CA VAL A 359 -15.82 14.19 -6.99
C VAL A 359 -16.86 15.13 -6.42
N ASN A 360 -17.87 14.61 -5.72
CA ASN A 360 -18.86 15.45 -5.06
C ASN A 360 -18.39 15.91 -3.69
N GLU A 361 -17.59 15.12 -2.97
CA GLU A 361 -17.09 15.52 -1.65
C GLU A 361 -15.97 16.56 -1.75
N LEU A 362 -14.96 16.32 -2.60
CA LEU A 362 -13.76 17.17 -2.64
C LEU A 362 -14.02 18.68 -2.79
N PRO A 363 -14.96 19.15 -3.62
CA PRO A 363 -15.25 20.57 -3.81
C PRO A 363 -16.13 21.21 -2.73
N GLN A 364 -16.71 20.45 -1.79
CA GLN A 364 -17.68 20.97 -0.83
C GLN A 364 -17.03 21.77 0.30
N GLN A 365 -17.62 22.93 0.65
CA GLN A 365 -17.09 23.81 1.70
C GLN A 365 -16.99 23.12 3.07
N LYS A 366 -17.90 22.18 3.39
CA LYS A 366 -17.87 21.41 4.65
C LYS A 366 -16.61 20.55 4.83
N GLU A 367 -15.89 20.24 3.76
CA GLU A 367 -14.66 19.46 3.79
C GLU A 367 -13.42 20.32 4.12
N ILE A 368 -13.59 21.64 4.11
CA ILE A 368 -12.57 22.63 4.44
C ILE A 368 -12.73 23.03 5.91
N ASP A 369 -11.62 23.06 6.64
CA ASP A 369 -11.64 23.59 8.00
C ASP A 369 -11.97 25.08 8.00
N LYS A 370 -12.72 25.52 9.01
CA LYS A 370 -13.15 26.93 9.15
C LYS A 370 -11.97 27.90 9.13
N HIS A 371 -10.79 27.47 9.59
CA HIS A 371 -9.57 28.26 9.58
C HIS A 371 -9.10 28.65 8.17
N PHE A 372 -9.45 27.88 7.13
CA PHE A 372 -9.00 28.09 5.75
C PHE A 372 -10.12 28.53 4.79
N LEU A 373 -11.37 28.54 5.24
CA LEU A 373 -12.51 28.74 4.36
C LEU A 373 -12.50 30.13 3.69
N GLU A 374 -12.13 31.17 4.42
CA GLU A 374 -12.00 32.53 3.87
C GLU A 374 -10.87 32.58 2.84
N ASP A 375 -9.66 32.13 3.21
CA ASP A 375 -8.49 32.11 2.32
C ASP A 375 -8.72 31.33 1.02
N ILE A 376 -9.43 30.19 1.07
CA ILE A 376 -9.68 29.38 -0.12
C ILE A 376 -10.74 29.99 -1.05
N LEU A 377 -11.75 30.66 -0.48
CA LEU A 377 -12.76 31.39 -1.24
C LEU A 377 -12.16 32.65 -1.88
N ASP A 378 -11.25 33.33 -1.17
CA ASP A 378 -10.50 34.48 -1.69
C ASP A 378 -9.54 34.12 -2.81
N ALA A 379 -8.96 32.91 -2.77
CA ALA A 379 -8.18 32.37 -3.89
C ALA A 379 -9.04 32.12 -5.14
N ASP A 380 -10.36 32.03 -4.98
CA ASP A 380 -11.40 31.92 -5.99
C ASP A 380 -11.02 30.99 -7.14
N TYR A 381 -10.86 29.69 -6.90
CA TYR A 381 -10.56 28.75 -7.99
C TYR A 381 -11.83 28.38 -8.77
N PHE A 382 -12.38 29.35 -9.51
CA PHE A 382 -13.63 29.26 -10.29
C PHE A 382 -14.84 28.89 -9.42
N VAL A 383 -15.06 29.62 -8.33
CA VAL A 383 -16.15 29.36 -7.37
C VAL A 383 -17.51 29.43 -8.07
N ASN A 384 -17.72 30.43 -8.92
CA ASN A 384 -18.98 30.61 -9.64
C ASN A 384 -19.29 29.44 -10.58
N VAL A 385 -18.30 29.00 -11.37
CA VAL A 385 -18.43 27.84 -12.27
C VAL A 385 -18.80 26.57 -11.50
N SER A 386 -18.25 26.40 -10.30
CA SER A 386 -18.51 25.20 -9.48
C SER A 386 -19.89 25.18 -8.82
N ASN A 387 -20.65 26.27 -8.85
CA ASN A 387 -21.94 26.43 -8.16
C ASN A 387 -23.11 26.78 -9.10
N ASP A 388 -22.92 26.78 -10.43
CA ASP A 388 -23.89 27.28 -11.41
C ASP A 388 -25.17 26.41 -11.54
N GLU A 389 -25.16 25.16 -11.07
CA GLU A 389 -26.27 24.19 -11.25
C GLU A 389 -26.70 23.40 -9.97
N ASP A 390 -26.01 23.53 -8.83
CA ASP A 390 -26.17 22.62 -7.67
C ASP A 390 -26.74 23.31 -6.40
N GLU A 391 -27.48 22.54 -5.58
CA GLU A 391 -27.93 22.94 -4.23
C GLU A 391 -26.79 22.95 -3.17
N ASN A 392 -25.58 22.49 -3.54
CA ASN A 392 -24.45 22.34 -2.61
C ASN A 392 -23.47 23.52 -2.72
N GLU A 393 -23.02 24.03 -1.57
CA GLU A 393 -22.01 25.08 -1.49
C GLU A 393 -20.59 24.50 -1.72
N ASN A 394 -20.05 24.72 -2.92
CA ASN A 394 -18.69 24.35 -3.30
C ASN A 394 -17.70 25.50 -3.09
N TRP A 395 -16.47 25.19 -2.64
CA TRP A 395 -15.39 26.16 -2.43
C TRP A 395 -14.61 26.49 -3.72
N GLY A 396 -14.78 25.72 -4.79
CA GLY A 396 -14.08 25.93 -6.05
C GLY A 396 -14.09 24.70 -6.97
N MET A 397 -13.73 24.91 -8.24
CA MET A 397 -13.76 23.87 -9.27
C MET A 397 -12.55 22.94 -9.18
N PHE A 398 -12.59 22.01 -8.21
CA PHE A 398 -11.48 21.08 -7.95
C PHE A 398 -11.66 19.71 -8.60
N ALA A 399 -12.89 19.21 -8.68
CA ALA A 399 -13.19 17.87 -9.15
C ALA A 399 -14.46 17.81 -10.00
N THR A 400 -14.50 16.89 -10.98
CA THR A 400 -15.72 16.66 -11.76
C THR A 400 -15.83 15.23 -12.28
N GLU A 401 -17.07 14.76 -12.46
CA GLU A 401 -17.37 13.49 -13.13
C GLU A 401 -17.29 13.65 -14.64
N SER A 402 -16.64 12.71 -15.32
CA SER A 402 -16.60 12.61 -16.78
C SER A 402 -17.12 11.24 -17.24
N GLY A 403 -16.54 10.66 -18.29
CA GLY A 403 -16.88 9.31 -18.74
C GLY A 403 -18.10 9.28 -19.65
N LYS A 404 -19.32 9.18 -19.11
CA LYS A 404 -20.56 9.09 -19.91
C LYS A 404 -20.76 10.35 -20.77
N SER A 405 -21.48 10.21 -21.89
CA SER A 405 -21.59 11.30 -22.87
C SER A 405 -22.13 12.61 -22.29
N ASP A 406 -23.10 12.54 -21.37
CA ASP A 406 -23.68 13.74 -20.76
C ASP A 406 -22.70 14.39 -19.78
N ASN A 407 -21.99 13.61 -18.97
CA ASN A 407 -20.93 14.10 -18.08
C ASN A 407 -19.79 14.77 -18.86
N ARG A 408 -19.38 14.19 -20.00
CA ARG A 408 -18.37 14.82 -20.87
C ARG A 408 -18.85 16.17 -21.41
N LYS A 409 -20.13 16.30 -21.76
CA LYS A 409 -20.69 17.59 -22.20
C LYS A 409 -20.68 18.61 -21.05
N LYS A 410 -21.09 18.21 -19.84
CA LYS A 410 -21.03 19.07 -18.64
C LYS A 410 -19.61 19.56 -18.35
N MET A 411 -18.63 18.64 -18.34
CA MET A 411 -17.22 18.99 -18.17
C MET A 411 -16.74 20.02 -19.20
N ILE A 412 -17.15 19.88 -20.47
CA ILE A 412 -16.79 20.86 -21.52
C ILE A 412 -17.53 22.18 -21.37
N GLU A 413 -18.77 22.18 -20.89
CA GLU A 413 -19.49 23.41 -20.58
C GLU A 413 -18.81 24.17 -19.43
N MET A 414 -18.40 23.47 -18.36
CA MET A 414 -17.60 24.04 -17.27
C MET A 414 -16.30 24.67 -17.80
N MET A 415 -15.60 24.00 -18.72
CA MET A 415 -14.41 24.57 -19.37
C MET A 415 -14.71 25.84 -20.16
N LYS A 416 -15.84 25.91 -20.87
CA LYS A 416 -16.29 27.11 -21.60
C LYS A 416 -16.65 28.24 -20.63
N GLN A 417 -17.28 27.93 -19.50
CA GLN A 417 -17.59 28.88 -18.45
C GLN A 417 -16.32 29.45 -17.78
N MET A 418 -15.32 28.61 -17.49
CA MET A 418 -14.00 29.09 -17.02
C MET A 418 -13.37 30.07 -18.02
N VAL A 419 -13.37 29.73 -19.31
CA VAL A 419 -12.85 30.63 -20.36
C VAL A 419 -13.64 31.95 -20.40
N LYS A 420 -14.96 31.90 -20.21
CA LYS A 420 -15.80 33.10 -20.15
C LYS A 420 -15.45 33.97 -18.95
N GLU A 421 -15.27 33.37 -17.77
CA GLU A 421 -14.84 34.08 -16.56
C GLU A 421 -13.48 34.76 -16.76
N LEU A 422 -12.47 34.03 -17.26
CA LEU A 422 -11.12 34.56 -17.51
C LEU A 422 -11.05 35.64 -18.60
N ASN A 423 -12.06 35.75 -19.46
CA ASN A 423 -12.17 36.81 -20.47
C ASN A 423 -13.14 37.92 -20.07
N SER A 424 -13.77 37.82 -18.89
CA SER A 424 -14.70 38.85 -18.42
C SER A 424 -13.95 40.13 -18.05
N ASP A 425 -14.58 41.27 -18.29
CA ASP A 425 -14.04 42.58 -17.88
C ASP A 425 -13.93 42.72 -16.35
N THR A 426 -14.61 41.85 -15.61
CA THR A 426 -14.58 41.77 -14.15
C THR A 426 -13.42 40.95 -13.59
N PHE A 427 -12.74 40.14 -14.41
CA PHE A 427 -11.62 39.32 -13.94
C PHE A 427 -10.34 40.15 -13.77
N VAL A 428 -9.78 40.14 -12.56
CA VAL A 428 -8.52 40.82 -12.22
C VAL A 428 -7.42 39.78 -12.10
N SER A 429 -6.34 39.92 -12.89
CA SER A 429 -5.17 39.04 -12.80
C SER A 429 -4.40 39.28 -11.49
N ASP A 430 -4.02 38.21 -10.78
CA ASP A 430 -3.16 38.30 -9.60
C ASP A 430 -1.68 38.10 -10.01
N GLY A 431 -1.02 39.21 -10.37
CA GLY A 431 0.40 39.22 -10.70
C GLY A 431 1.31 38.82 -9.53
N ASP A 432 0.83 38.94 -8.29
CA ASP A 432 1.58 38.59 -7.08
C ASP A 432 1.44 37.12 -6.68
N ALA A 433 0.50 36.36 -7.27
CA ALA A 433 0.26 34.96 -6.96
C ALA A 433 1.56 34.13 -6.99
N TYR A 434 2.39 34.32 -8.03
CA TYR A 434 3.69 33.63 -8.16
C TYR A 434 4.68 34.00 -7.05
N LYS A 435 4.68 35.25 -6.59
CA LYS A 435 5.57 35.73 -5.53
C LYS A 435 5.11 35.18 -4.17
N LYS A 436 3.84 35.34 -3.83
CA LYS A 436 3.22 34.83 -2.59
C LYS A 436 3.45 33.32 -2.45
N PHE A 437 3.23 32.56 -3.53
CA PHE A 437 3.50 31.12 -3.54
C PHE A 437 4.97 30.79 -3.29
N ARG A 438 5.93 31.49 -3.94
CA ARG A 438 7.37 31.23 -3.72
C ARG A 438 7.80 31.49 -2.28
N GLU A 439 7.29 32.55 -1.66
CA GLU A 439 7.55 32.88 -0.26
C GLU A 439 7.02 31.78 0.67
N GLN A 440 5.74 31.41 0.51
CA GLN A 440 5.12 30.34 1.29
C GLN A 440 5.80 28.97 1.07
N HIS A 441 6.11 28.63 -0.18
CA HIS A 441 6.80 27.39 -0.52
C HIS A 441 8.18 27.31 0.13
N ASN A 442 8.94 28.42 0.13
CA ASN A 442 10.24 28.49 0.79
C ASN A 442 10.11 28.37 2.32
N HIS A 443 9.05 28.95 2.90
CA HIS A 443 8.74 28.83 4.33
C HIS A 443 8.50 27.37 4.74
N VAL A 444 7.53 26.69 4.10
CA VAL A 444 7.22 25.28 4.40
C VAL A 444 8.42 24.37 4.12
N LYS A 445 9.16 24.60 3.02
CA LYS A 445 10.38 23.85 2.70
C LYS A 445 11.47 24.05 3.74
N LYS A 446 11.59 25.22 4.35
CA LYS A 446 12.52 25.50 5.46
C LYS A 446 12.12 24.70 6.70
N MET A 447 10.85 24.71 7.10
CA MET A 447 10.35 23.91 8.23
C MET A 447 10.67 22.42 8.05
N ARG A 448 10.42 21.87 6.86
CA ARG A 448 10.76 20.47 6.53
C ARG A 448 12.27 20.17 6.61
N ARG A 449 13.10 21.11 6.15
CA ARG A 449 14.58 20.99 6.24
C ARG A 449 15.07 21.04 7.67
N ASP A 450 14.48 21.87 8.52
CA ASP A 450 14.86 21.97 9.93
C ASP A 450 14.48 20.69 10.69
N ALA A 451 13.30 20.12 10.42
CA ALA A 451 12.95 18.77 10.90
C ALA A 451 13.95 17.70 10.40
N GLN A 452 14.37 17.74 9.13
CA GLN A 452 15.35 16.79 8.59
C GLN A 452 16.72 16.87 9.31
N LYS A 453 17.18 18.06 9.69
CA LYS A 453 18.43 18.20 10.47
C LYS A 453 18.34 17.47 11.81
N ILE A 454 17.18 17.53 12.46
CA ILE A 454 16.92 16.79 13.71
C ILE A 454 16.86 15.29 13.43
N ALA A 455 16.24 14.86 12.34
CA ALA A 455 16.25 13.45 11.94
C ALA A 455 17.66 12.90 11.68
N ASP A 456 18.52 13.66 11.00
CA ASP A 456 19.90 13.26 10.77
C ASP A 456 20.72 13.24 12.08
N THR A 457 20.40 14.15 13.01
CA THR A 457 20.96 14.16 14.37
C THR A 457 20.52 12.91 15.15
N TYR A 458 19.25 12.52 15.06
CA TYR A 458 18.70 11.32 15.68
C TYR A 458 19.35 10.04 15.16
N LYS A 459 19.56 9.92 13.84
CA LYS A 459 20.30 8.78 13.25
C LYS A 459 21.73 8.68 13.78
N LYS A 460 22.43 9.81 13.87
CA LYS A 460 23.78 9.86 14.45
C LYS A 460 23.77 9.46 15.92
N PHE A 461 22.75 9.89 16.67
CA PHE A 461 22.56 9.49 18.06
C PHE A 461 22.39 7.98 18.20
N ILE A 462 21.49 7.35 17.42
CA ILE A 462 21.30 5.89 17.44
C ILE A 462 22.61 5.16 17.10
N ALA A 463 23.28 5.54 16.00
CA ALA A 463 24.54 4.90 15.61
C ALA A 463 25.66 5.04 16.66
N LEU A 464 25.76 6.19 17.32
CA LEU A 464 26.74 6.40 18.40
C LEU A 464 26.35 5.68 19.69
N LYS A 465 25.04 5.58 19.99
CA LYS A 465 24.54 4.81 21.13
C LYS A 465 24.85 3.33 20.95
N ASP A 466 24.54 2.76 19.79
CA ASP A 466 24.85 1.36 19.47
C ASP A 466 26.35 1.09 19.52
N LYS A 467 27.17 2.04 19.02
CA LYS A 467 28.63 1.97 19.13
C LYS A 467 29.11 2.02 20.58
N LEU A 468 28.56 2.92 21.40
CA LEU A 468 28.89 3.03 22.82
C LEU A 468 28.54 1.72 23.56
N ASP A 469 27.36 1.15 23.30
CA ASP A 469 26.92 -0.10 23.92
C ASP A 469 27.84 -1.27 23.52
N ALA A 470 28.24 -1.35 22.25
CA ALA A 470 29.18 -2.36 21.75
C ALA A 470 30.60 -2.20 22.34
N GLU A 471 31.16 -0.98 22.32
CA GLU A 471 32.48 -0.69 22.90
C GLU A 471 32.50 -0.88 24.42
N THR A 472 31.38 -0.58 25.12
CA THR A 472 31.25 -0.84 26.55
C THR A 472 31.28 -2.33 26.84
N LYS A 473 30.52 -3.15 26.09
CA LYS A 473 30.57 -4.62 26.24
C LYS A 473 31.97 -5.17 25.96
N LYS A 474 32.63 -4.69 24.91
CA LYS A 474 34.00 -5.08 24.56
C LYS A 474 34.99 -4.71 25.67
N PHE A 475 34.92 -3.48 26.19
CA PHE A 475 35.77 -3.03 27.29
C PHE A 475 35.58 -3.87 28.55
N GLN A 476 34.33 -4.21 28.92
CA GLN A 476 34.06 -5.07 30.07
C GLN A 476 34.69 -6.46 29.91
N HIS A 477 34.63 -7.03 28.69
CA HIS A 477 35.25 -8.31 28.39
C HIS A 477 36.79 -8.24 28.45
N GLU A 478 37.40 -7.25 27.79
CA GLU A 478 38.85 -7.05 27.79
C GLU A 478 39.38 -6.73 29.20
N LEU A 479 38.62 -5.99 30.01
CA LEU A 479 38.95 -5.68 31.40
C LEU A 479 39.04 -6.94 32.25
N ALA A 480 38.08 -7.85 32.12
CA ALA A 480 38.11 -9.13 32.82
C ALA A 480 39.35 -9.95 32.42
N GLN A 481 39.64 -10.06 31.12
CA GLN A 481 40.79 -10.80 30.61
C GLN A 481 42.12 -10.20 31.06
N LYS A 482 42.31 -8.89 30.88
CA LYS A 482 43.56 -8.20 31.22
C LYS A 482 43.82 -8.13 32.72
N LYS A 483 42.79 -8.14 33.56
CA LYS A 483 42.97 -8.28 35.02
C LYS A 483 43.59 -9.62 35.37
N VAL A 484 43.05 -10.71 34.81
CA VAL A 484 43.58 -12.06 35.01
C VAL A 484 45.01 -12.18 34.48
N GLU A 485 45.26 -11.69 33.26
CA GLU A 485 46.61 -11.69 32.66
C GLU A 485 47.61 -10.90 33.53
N ARG A 486 47.22 -9.71 34.00
CA ARG A 486 48.04 -8.89 34.91
C ARG A 486 48.36 -9.64 36.19
N GLU A 487 47.37 -10.22 36.86
CA GLU A 487 47.57 -10.97 38.11
C GLU A 487 48.49 -12.17 37.92
N GLN A 488 48.31 -12.92 36.83
CA GLN A 488 49.17 -14.07 36.50
C GLN A 488 50.61 -13.64 36.25
N ARG A 489 50.85 -12.60 35.44
CA ARG A 489 52.19 -12.11 35.14
C ARG A 489 52.87 -11.50 36.37
N ILE A 490 52.15 -10.71 37.16
CA ILE A 490 52.67 -10.16 38.41
C ILE A 490 53.06 -11.30 39.37
N SER A 491 52.20 -12.31 39.53
CA SER A 491 52.49 -13.46 40.40
C SER A 491 53.73 -14.25 39.92
N GLN A 492 53.94 -14.37 38.60
CA GLN A 492 55.15 -15.01 38.04
C GLN A 492 56.42 -14.22 38.37
N GLU A 493 56.42 -12.90 38.19
CA GLU A 493 57.57 -12.06 38.52
C GLU A 493 57.81 -12.00 40.04
N GLU A 494 56.75 -11.96 40.86
CA GLU A 494 56.85 -12.06 42.33
C GLU A 494 57.53 -13.35 42.76
N LYS A 495 57.13 -14.50 42.18
CA LYS A 495 57.75 -15.78 42.47
C LYS A 495 59.25 -15.80 42.13
N ARG A 496 59.65 -15.22 41.00
CA ARG A 496 61.08 -15.09 40.63
C ARG A 496 61.85 -14.22 41.61
N ILE A 497 61.26 -13.12 42.07
CA ILE A 497 61.86 -12.26 43.10
C ILE A 497 62.03 -13.03 44.42
N GLU A 498 61.00 -13.76 44.85
CA GLU A 498 61.05 -14.60 46.06
C GLU A 498 62.10 -15.72 45.96
N GLU A 499 62.33 -16.28 44.77
CA GLU A 499 63.39 -17.29 44.53
C GLU A 499 64.82 -16.67 44.60
N LEU A 500 64.98 -15.41 44.16
CA LEU A 500 66.27 -14.70 44.15
C LEU A 500 66.67 -14.14 45.53
N ASP A 501 65.72 -13.72 46.35
CA ASP A 501 65.97 -13.15 47.70
C ASP A 501 66.82 -14.06 48.61
N PRO A 502 66.54 -15.36 48.79
CA PRO A 502 67.38 -16.24 49.62
C PRO A 502 68.77 -16.48 49.02
N LEU A 503 68.89 -16.51 47.69
CA LEU A 503 70.19 -16.64 47.01
C LEU A 503 71.07 -15.41 47.25
N ILE A 504 70.50 -14.21 47.11
CA ILE A 504 71.20 -12.95 47.41
C ILE A 504 71.64 -12.92 48.88
N ALA A 505 70.77 -13.33 49.81
CA ALA A 505 71.10 -13.40 51.23
C ALA A 505 72.24 -14.40 51.52
N ALA A 506 72.22 -15.58 50.89
CA ALA A 506 73.26 -16.59 51.05
C ALA A 506 74.63 -16.11 50.53
N HIS A 507 74.68 -15.54 49.32
CA HIS A 507 75.90 -14.99 48.75
C HIS A 507 76.41 -13.77 49.54
N HIS A 508 75.51 -12.95 50.08
CA HIS A 508 75.87 -11.84 50.97
C HIS A 508 76.54 -12.33 52.25
N ASN A 509 75.91 -13.28 52.94
CA ASN A 509 76.49 -13.86 54.16
C ASN A 509 77.85 -14.52 53.89
N LYS A 510 77.99 -15.20 52.74
CA LYS A 510 79.27 -15.79 52.31
C LYS A 510 80.33 -14.73 52.01
N SER A 511 79.99 -13.63 51.35
CA SER A 511 80.93 -12.52 51.13
C SER A 511 81.39 -11.86 52.44
N VAL A 512 80.49 -11.71 53.42
CA VAL A 512 80.82 -11.18 54.75
C VAL A 512 81.79 -12.12 55.46
N SER A 513 81.52 -13.43 55.45
CA SER A 513 82.41 -14.42 56.04
C SER A 513 83.81 -14.45 55.38
N ILE A 514 83.87 -14.35 54.05
CA ILE A 514 85.15 -14.28 53.32
C ILE A 514 85.91 -12.99 53.68
N GLU A 515 85.22 -11.85 53.80
CA GLU A 515 85.84 -10.58 54.20
C GLU A 515 86.38 -10.63 55.64
N GLU A 516 85.63 -11.20 56.57
CA GLU A 516 86.10 -11.44 57.95
C GLU A 516 87.37 -12.32 57.98
N ASN A 517 87.38 -13.40 57.20
CA ASN A 517 88.54 -14.28 57.06
C ASN A 517 89.74 -13.54 56.43
N LYS A 518 89.51 -12.71 55.42
CA LYS A 518 90.54 -11.88 54.79
C LYS A 518 91.15 -10.87 55.77
N VAL A 519 90.32 -10.17 56.54
CA VAL A 519 90.77 -9.22 57.58
C VAL A 519 91.55 -9.95 58.69
N SER A 520 91.08 -11.13 59.09
CA SER A 520 91.80 -11.99 60.06
C SER A 520 93.17 -12.41 59.51
N ASN A 521 93.25 -12.87 58.26
CA ASN A 521 94.50 -13.26 57.61
C ASN A 521 95.45 -12.05 57.43
N GLU A 522 94.92 -10.86 57.12
CA GLU A 522 95.70 -9.60 57.07
C GLU A 522 96.38 -9.28 58.41
N ARG A 523 95.66 -9.43 59.52
CA ARG A 523 96.22 -9.25 60.87
C ARG A 523 97.34 -10.26 61.15
N GLN A 524 97.15 -11.53 60.77
CA GLN A 524 98.16 -12.57 60.92
C GLN A 524 99.39 -12.31 60.05
N LEU A 525 99.20 -11.84 58.82
CA LEU A 525 100.27 -11.48 57.90
C LEU A 525 101.11 -10.32 58.44
N GLU A 526 100.48 -9.29 59.02
CA GLU A 526 101.18 -8.19 59.71
C GLU A 526 101.94 -8.67 60.95
N LEU A 527 101.32 -9.47 61.82
CA LEU A 527 101.99 -10.08 62.97
C LEU A 527 103.19 -10.93 62.56
N SER A 528 103.06 -11.72 61.49
CA SER A 528 104.12 -12.59 60.98
C SER A 528 105.26 -11.77 60.34
N LYS A 529 104.97 -10.64 59.68
CA LYS A 529 105.99 -9.67 59.21
C LYS A 529 106.77 -9.05 60.37
N VAL A 530 106.06 -8.62 61.42
CA VAL A 530 106.67 -8.05 62.63
C VAL A 530 107.57 -9.08 63.31
N ASN A 531 107.09 -10.31 63.51
CA ASN A 531 107.87 -11.41 64.07
C ASN A 531 109.09 -11.76 63.22
N MET A 532 108.96 -11.78 61.88
CA MET A 532 110.08 -12.02 60.98
C MET A 532 111.14 -10.90 61.06
N ASN A 533 110.73 -9.64 61.22
CA ASN A 533 111.65 -8.53 61.45
C ASN A 533 112.36 -8.62 62.81
N ALA A 534 111.65 -9.02 63.87
CA ALA A 534 112.23 -9.25 65.19
C ALA A 534 113.28 -10.39 65.17
N VAL A 535 112.97 -11.52 64.52
CA VAL A 535 113.93 -12.63 64.39
C VAL A 535 115.13 -12.22 63.53
N LYS A 536 114.94 -11.44 62.45
CA LYS A 536 116.08 -10.91 61.64
C LYS A 536 117.08 -10.10 62.48
N GLN A 537 116.62 -9.38 63.51
CA GLN A 537 117.48 -8.59 64.41
C GLN A 537 118.29 -9.47 65.39
N GLN A 538 117.84 -10.69 65.70
CA GLN A 538 118.54 -11.64 66.58
C GLN A 538 119.63 -12.47 65.85
N LYS A 539 120.17 -11.97 64.74
CA LYS A 539 121.18 -12.68 63.92
C LYS A 539 122.45 -12.91 64.75
N PRO A 540 122.84 -14.17 65.06
CA PRO A 540 124.01 -14.42 65.88
C PRO A 540 125.30 -14.05 65.13
N VAL A 541 126.22 -13.32 65.76
CA VAL A 541 127.50 -12.88 65.18
C VAL A 541 128.66 -13.65 65.84
N PRO A 542 129.64 -14.20 65.10
CA PRO A 542 129.75 -14.22 63.63
C PRO A 542 128.95 -15.36 62.97
N PHE A 543 127.86 -15.00 62.27
CA PHE A 543 126.89 -15.92 61.68
C PHE A 543 127.50 -16.92 60.68
N PHE A 544 128.42 -16.43 59.84
CA PHE A 544 129.00 -17.21 58.76
C PHE A 544 129.89 -18.35 59.29
N PHE A 545 130.64 -18.09 60.37
CA PHE A 545 131.45 -19.09 61.05
C PHE A 545 130.57 -20.12 61.77
N LEU A 546 129.53 -19.67 62.49
CA LEU A 546 128.58 -20.54 63.22
C LEU A 546 127.75 -21.45 62.28
N LYS A 547 127.46 -21.00 61.05
CA LYS A 547 126.81 -21.81 60.00
C LYS A 547 127.74 -22.89 59.42
N LEU A 548 129.05 -22.61 59.33
CA LEU A 548 130.07 -23.54 58.80
C LEU A 548 130.35 -24.72 59.73
N ILE A 549 130.30 -24.50 61.05
CA ILE A 549 130.50 -25.54 62.08
C ILE A 549 129.21 -26.21 62.57
N HIS A 550 128.07 -26.02 61.88
CA HIS A 550 126.75 -26.56 62.26
C HIS A 550 126.31 -26.24 63.71
N HIS A 551 126.69 -25.08 64.25
CA HIS A 551 126.41 -24.72 65.63
C HIS A 551 124.89 -24.57 65.88
N LYS A 552 124.41 -25.04 67.04
CA LYS A 552 122.98 -25.13 67.39
C LYS A 552 122.24 -23.80 67.20
N SER A 553 122.83 -22.67 67.60
CA SER A 553 122.23 -21.33 67.47
C SER A 553 122.03 -20.85 66.02
N ALA A 554 122.91 -21.19 65.08
CA ALA A 554 122.76 -20.83 63.66
C ALA A 554 121.73 -21.72 62.94
N LYS A 555 121.65 -23.01 63.33
CA LYS A 555 120.65 -23.96 62.83
C LYS A 555 119.23 -23.60 63.32
N GLU A 556 119.11 -23.16 64.57
CA GLU A 556 117.84 -22.75 65.18
C GLU A 556 117.33 -21.43 64.57
N TYR A 557 118.21 -20.44 64.36
CA TYR A 557 117.90 -19.20 63.64
C TYR A 557 117.46 -19.44 62.19
N THR A 558 118.20 -20.25 61.42
CA THR A 558 117.82 -20.56 60.02
C THR A 558 116.54 -21.41 59.93
N LYS A 559 116.29 -22.31 60.89
CA LYS A 559 115.03 -23.04 61.00
C LYS A 559 113.86 -22.13 61.34
N GLN A 560 114.01 -21.21 62.30
CA GLN A 560 112.97 -20.23 62.64
C GLN A 560 112.66 -19.28 61.48
N LEU A 561 113.69 -18.78 60.80
CA LEU A 561 113.54 -17.83 59.68
C LEU A 561 112.95 -18.49 58.43
N SER A 562 113.31 -19.75 58.14
CA SER A 562 112.68 -20.55 57.06
C SER A 562 111.24 -20.93 57.39
N THR A 563 110.93 -21.27 58.64
CA THR A 563 109.55 -21.57 59.09
C THR A 563 108.66 -20.34 58.97
N LEU A 564 109.14 -19.16 59.40
CA LEU A 564 108.42 -17.89 59.26
C LEU A 564 108.28 -17.47 57.79
N SER A 565 109.30 -17.69 56.96
CA SER A 565 109.22 -17.42 55.51
C SER A 565 108.15 -18.28 54.84
N ILE A 566 108.11 -19.59 55.12
CA ILE A 566 107.10 -20.50 54.58
C ILE A 566 105.69 -20.12 55.06
N SER A 567 105.56 -19.79 56.36
CA SER A 567 104.30 -19.30 56.93
C SER A 567 103.83 -18.01 56.25
N LEU A 568 104.76 -17.08 55.99
CA LEU A 568 104.45 -15.80 55.38
C LEU A 568 104.06 -15.95 53.90
N THR A 569 104.76 -16.79 53.14
CA THR A 569 104.36 -17.14 51.76
C THR A 569 102.97 -17.78 51.72
N ARG A 570 102.69 -18.72 52.62
CA ARG A 570 101.37 -19.38 52.72
C ARG A 570 100.24 -18.39 53.03
N LEU A 571 100.44 -17.50 54.02
CA LEU A 571 99.45 -16.48 54.36
C LEU A 571 99.24 -15.48 53.21
N LEU A 572 100.29 -15.15 52.43
CA LEU A 572 100.22 -14.28 51.26
C LEU A 572 99.44 -14.92 50.10
N GLU A 573 99.68 -16.21 49.83
CA GLU A 573 98.92 -17.01 48.87
C GLU A 573 97.45 -17.10 49.28
N GLU A 574 97.19 -17.40 50.56
CA GLU A 574 95.84 -17.46 51.13
C GLU A 574 95.15 -16.09 51.03
N GLN A 575 95.85 -14.98 51.27
CA GLN A 575 95.29 -13.63 51.17
C GLN A 575 94.93 -13.26 49.72
N ASN A 576 95.77 -13.64 48.75
CA ASN A 576 95.44 -13.46 47.33
C ASN A 576 94.26 -14.33 46.92
N SER A 577 94.16 -15.55 47.45
CA SER A 577 93.03 -16.46 47.20
C SER A 577 91.72 -15.91 47.77
N LEU A 578 91.73 -15.36 48.99
CA LEU A 578 90.56 -14.74 49.64
C LEU A 578 90.13 -13.44 48.93
N LYS A 579 91.08 -12.62 48.46
CA LYS A 579 90.78 -11.43 47.64
C LYS A 579 90.08 -11.82 46.34
N LYS A 580 90.55 -12.87 45.65
CA LYS A 580 89.92 -13.37 44.44
C LYS A 580 88.53 -13.94 44.74
N ALA A 581 88.40 -14.80 45.76
CA ALA A 581 87.13 -15.40 46.14
C ALA A 581 86.08 -14.36 46.54
N LEU A 582 86.48 -13.29 47.26
CA LEU A 582 85.60 -12.17 47.58
C LEU A 582 85.16 -11.42 46.32
N SER A 583 86.09 -11.15 45.39
CA SER A 583 85.78 -10.48 44.12
C SER A 583 84.77 -11.28 43.30
N ASP A 584 84.99 -12.59 43.15
CA ASP A 584 84.10 -13.49 42.42
C ASP A 584 82.69 -13.52 43.07
N GLU A 585 82.65 -13.52 44.41
CA GLU A 585 81.38 -13.53 45.15
C GLU A 585 80.63 -12.20 45.03
N LEU A 586 81.33 -11.05 45.13
CA LEU A 586 80.75 -9.72 44.94
C LEU A 586 80.22 -9.53 43.51
N ASP A 587 80.93 -10.04 42.51
CA ASP A 587 80.46 -10.06 41.11
C ASP A 587 79.18 -10.89 40.98
N CYS A 588 79.13 -12.09 41.58
CA CYS A 588 77.94 -12.95 41.57
C CYS A 588 76.74 -12.25 42.25
N LEU A 589 76.97 -11.63 43.40
CA LEU A 589 75.98 -10.88 44.17
C LEU A 589 75.47 -9.66 43.38
N SER A 590 76.35 -8.97 42.64
CA SER A 590 75.95 -7.86 41.76
C SER A 590 75.04 -8.32 40.62
N LYS A 591 75.31 -9.49 40.01
CA LYS A 591 74.49 -10.07 38.95
C LYS A 591 73.10 -10.45 39.47
N LEU A 592 73.02 -11.15 40.59
CA LEU A 592 71.74 -11.53 41.22
C LEU A 592 70.90 -10.30 41.63
N LYS A 593 71.54 -9.27 42.19
CA LYS A 593 70.86 -8.00 42.52
C LYS A 593 70.32 -7.29 41.27
N ASN A 594 71.08 -7.29 40.17
CA ASN A 594 70.62 -6.74 38.90
C ASN A 594 69.45 -7.55 38.32
N GLU A 595 69.53 -8.87 38.33
CA GLU A 595 68.45 -9.74 37.85
C GLU A 595 67.16 -9.54 38.65
N ARG A 596 67.26 -9.50 39.99
CA ARG A 596 66.13 -9.14 40.86
C ARG A 596 65.54 -7.77 40.50
N ARG A 597 66.39 -6.77 40.27
CA ARG A 597 65.95 -5.43 39.87
C ARG A 597 65.19 -5.46 38.54
N VAL A 598 65.65 -6.22 37.55
CA VAL A 598 64.95 -6.39 36.26
C VAL A 598 63.53 -6.94 36.48
N HIS A 599 63.36 -7.94 37.35
CA HIS A 599 62.03 -8.50 37.65
C HIS A 599 61.12 -7.52 38.42
N VAL A 600 61.68 -6.71 39.32
CA VAL A 600 60.94 -5.63 40.00
C VAL A 600 60.48 -4.57 39.01
N ASP A 601 61.39 -4.11 38.14
CA ASP A 601 61.10 -3.11 37.10
C ASP A 601 60.05 -3.64 36.10
N GLU A 602 60.12 -4.92 35.72
CA GLU A 602 59.14 -5.57 34.84
C GLU A 602 57.75 -5.68 35.49
N LYS A 603 57.69 -6.04 36.79
CA LYS A 603 56.44 -6.05 37.57
C LYS A 603 55.77 -4.67 37.59
N GLU A 604 56.54 -3.61 37.83
CA GLU A 604 56.03 -2.24 37.79
C GLU A 604 55.58 -1.84 36.37
N SER A 605 56.35 -2.20 35.35
CA SER A 605 56.03 -1.97 33.93
C SER A 605 54.69 -2.60 33.52
N ILE A 606 54.41 -3.84 33.95
CA ILE A 606 53.13 -4.53 33.72
C ILE A 606 51.96 -3.73 34.29
N ASP A 607 52.10 -3.23 35.53
CA ASP A 607 51.05 -2.47 36.20
C ASP A 607 50.81 -1.10 35.54
N VAL A 608 51.88 -0.40 35.18
CA VAL A 608 51.83 0.87 34.45
C VAL A 608 51.14 0.69 33.09
N THR A 609 51.50 -0.35 32.35
CA THR A 609 50.91 -0.67 31.04
C THR A 609 49.41 -0.94 31.16
N PHE A 610 48.99 -1.72 32.17
CA PHE A 610 47.58 -1.98 32.43
C PHE A 610 46.80 -0.71 32.79
N LYS A 611 47.34 0.12 33.69
CA LYS A 611 46.73 1.39 34.10
C LYS A 611 46.58 2.36 32.92
N SER A 612 47.61 2.46 32.08
CA SER A 612 47.60 3.28 30.86
C SER A 612 46.51 2.83 29.88
N TRP A 613 46.44 1.52 29.59
CA TRP A 613 45.39 0.96 28.74
C TRP A 613 43.98 1.19 29.32
N HIS A 614 43.79 0.95 30.62
CA HIS A 614 42.51 1.14 31.29
C HIS A 614 42.05 2.60 31.22
N HIS A 615 42.95 3.54 31.51
CA HIS A 615 42.66 4.97 31.44
C HIS A 615 42.29 5.41 30.01
N GLY A 616 43.12 5.07 29.02
CA GLY A 616 42.86 5.45 27.63
C GLY A 616 41.58 4.83 27.04
N SER A 617 41.22 3.61 27.47
CA SER A 617 39.97 2.97 27.06
C SER A 617 38.75 3.64 27.71
N LYS A 618 38.84 3.99 29.00
CA LYS A 618 37.79 4.70 29.72
C LYS A 618 37.55 6.11 29.17
N GLU A 619 38.61 6.85 28.87
CA GLU A 619 38.51 8.19 28.25
C GLU A 619 37.79 8.16 26.90
N ARG A 620 38.06 7.14 26.07
CA ARG A 620 37.33 6.93 24.80
C ARG A 620 35.84 6.67 25.03
N LEU A 621 35.48 5.84 26.01
CA LEU A 621 34.09 5.59 26.37
C LEU A 621 33.40 6.85 26.91
N ASP A 622 34.08 7.61 27.78
CA ASP A 622 33.55 8.86 28.35
C ASP A 622 33.34 9.93 27.26
N THR A 623 34.24 9.99 26.27
CA THR A 623 34.10 10.85 25.09
C THR A 623 32.86 10.46 24.26
N LEU A 624 32.69 9.16 23.97
CA LEU A 624 31.52 8.64 23.26
C LEU A 624 30.23 8.91 24.03
N ALA A 625 30.22 8.67 25.35
CA ALA A 625 29.08 8.94 26.22
C ALA A 625 28.70 10.43 26.23
N SER A 626 29.70 11.32 26.29
CA SER A 626 29.50 12.77 26.22
C SER A 626 28.90 13.20 24.88
N GLN A 627 29.37 12.62 23.76
CA GLN A 627 28.79 12.86 22.44
C GLN A 627 27.33 12.42 22.36
N VAL A 628 27.02 11.20 22.82
CA VAL A 628 25.65 10.64 22.89
C VAL A 628 24.74 11.54 23.72
N GLN A 629 25.20 11.98 24.89
CA GLN A 629 24.44 12.88 25.76
C GLN A 629 24.19 14.24 25.11
N SER A 630 25.20 14.82 24.42
CA SER A 630 25.03 16.10 23.72
C SER A 630 23.96 16.03 22.62
N LEU A 631 23.91 14.92 21.87
CA LEU A 631 22.91 14.71 20.83
C LEU A 631 21.53 14.48 21.44
N LYS A 632 21.44 13.68 22.51
CA LYS A 632 20.19 13.44 23.24
C LYS A 632 19.55 14.74 23.73
N THR A 633 20.36 15.66 24.30
CA THR A 633 19.89 16.98 24.73
C THR A 633 19.35 17.80 23.55
N LYS A 634 20.11 17.89 22.44
CA LYS A 634 19.67 18.60 21.22
C LYS A 634 18.35 18.06 20.65
N ILE A 635 18.14 16.75 20.71
CA ILE A 635 16.89 16.12 20.26
C ILE A 635 15.75 16.46 21.22
N LYS A 636 15.98 16.39 22.54
CA LYS A 636 14.97 16.68 23.57
C LYS A 636 14.51 18.15 23.58
N GLU A 637 15.43 19.07 23.31
CA GLU A 637 15.14 20.51 23.19
C GLU A 637 14.41 20.88 21.89
N SER A 638 14.38 19.97 20.91
CA SER A 638 13.67 20.20 19.65
C SER A 638 12.16 20.05 19.83
N ARG A 639 11.39 20.88 19.12
CA ARG A 639 9.95 20.66 18.93
C ARG A 639 9.65 19.42 18.08
N HIS A 640 10.59 18.98 17.25
CA HIS A 640 10.40 17.85 16.33
C HIS A 640 10.68 16.53 17.04
N LYS A 641 9.64 15.69 17.14
CA LYS A 641 9.74 14.37 17.78
C LYS A 641 10.04 13.28 16.74
N PRO A 642 11.17 12.55 16.87
CA PRO A 642 11.43 11.37 16.07
C PRO A 642 10.37 10.29 16.29
N ILE A 643 10.25 9.37 15.33
CA ILE A 643 9.46 8.15 15.52
C ILE A 643 10.07 7.28 16.61
N ASP A 644 9.24 6.86 17.57
CA ASP A 644 9.62 5.92 18.62
C ASP A 644 9.12 4.51 18.27
N LEU A 645 10.01 3.72 17.68
CA LEU A 645 9.74 2.34 17.27
C LEU A 645 9.71 1.35 18.44
N THR A 646 9.88 1.83 19.69
CA THR A 646 9.82 0.98 20.89
C THR A 646 8.44 0.96 21.56
N GLN A 647 7.51 1.81 21.11
CA GLN A 647 6.13 1.90 21.60
C GLN A 647 5.34 0.60 21.38
N SER A 648 4.15 0.50 21.97
CA SER A 648 3.21 -0.58 21.63
C SER A 648 2.76 -0.45 20.16
N TYR A 649 2.25 -1.54 19.58
CA TYR A 649 1.76 -1.55 18.20
C TYR A 649 0.67 -0.48 18.00
N ASP A 650 -0.30 -0.40 18.89
CA ASP A 650 -1.43 0.52 18.81
C ASP A 650 -1.02 1.99 18.89
N GLU A 651 -0.12 2.33 19.82
CA GLU A 651 0.45 3.68 19.94
C GLU A 651 1.25 4.05 18.67
N LEU A 652 2.04 3.11 18.16
CA LEU A 652 2.88 3.32 16.98
C LEU A 652 2.01 3.54 15.73
N GLN A 653 0.92 2.78 15.54
CA GLN A 653 0.00 2.99 14.42
C GLN A 653 -0.62 4.38 14.41
N GLN A 654 -0.92 4.91 15.59
CA GLN A 654 -1.51 6.24 15.76
C GLN A 654 -0.49 7.37 15.71
N ALA A 655 0.81 7.06 15.76
CA ALA A 655 1.88 8.05 15.79
C ALA A 655 1.94 8.89 14.51
N ASN A 656 2.22 10.19 14.68
CA ASN A 656 2.53 11.12 13.60
C ASN A 656 3.85 11.85 13.93
N PRO A 657 4.99 11.33 13.46
CA PRO A 657 6.30 11.88 13.82
C PRO A 657 6.61 13.19 13.07
N TRP A 658 7.56 13.95 13.61
CA TRP A 658 8.17 15.17 13.07
C TRP A 658 7.32 16.43 13.00
N PHE A 659 6.06 16.35 12.60
CA PHE A 659 5.26 17.53 12.25
C PHE A 659 3.99 17.66 13.09
N ASP A 660 3.78 18.86 13.60
CA ASP A 660 2.67 19.28 14.44
C ASP A 660 1.59 20.01 13.64
N GLU A 661 0.63 20.58 14.35
CA GLU A 661 -0.50 21.33 13.79
C GLU A 661 -0.04 22.58 13.03
N GLU A 662 0.96 23.30 13.54
CA GLU A 662 1.54 24.49 12.91
C GLU A 662 2.05 24.16 11.51
N TYR A 663 2.82 23.08 11.35
CA TYR A 663 3.28 22.67 10.02
C TYR A 663 2.13 22.37 9.07
N ARG A 664 1.07 21.69 9.54
CA ARG A 664 -0.09 21.34 8.71
C ARG A 664 -0.88 22.57 8.26
N ILE A 665 -0.98 23.60 9.10
CA ILE A 665 -1.56 24.89 8.72
C ILE A 665 -0.78 25.50 7.56
N GLU A 666 0.55 25.53 7.67
CA GLU A 666 1.41 26.13 6.64
C GLU A 666 1.41 25.32 5.32
N GLN A 667 1.27 23.99 5.38
CA GLN A 667 1.05 23.13 4.20
C GLN A 667 -0.28 23.43 3.50
N SER A 668 -1.37 23.63 4.24
CA SER A 668 -2.69 23.97 3.69
C SER A 668 -2.70 25.35 3.04
N LYS A 669 -2.08 26.36 3.68
CA LYS A 669 -1.88 27.69 3.07
C LYS A 669 -1.08 27.62 1.77
N LEU A 670 -0.06 26.76 1.72
CA LEU A 670 0.72 26.55 0.50
C LEU A 670 -0.12 25.94 -0.63
N PHE A 671 -1.04 25.01 -0.31
CA PHE A 671 -1.99 24.48 -1.29
C PHE A 671 -2.93 25.57 -1.83
N ILE A 672 -3.47 26.43 -0.98
CA ILE A 672 -4.33 27.55 -1.40
C ILE A 672 -3.57 28.51 -2.33
N ALA A 673 -2.34 28.88 -1.97
CA ALA A 673 -1.47 29.68 -2.84
C ALA A 673 -1.17 28.97 -4.18
N ALA A 674 -1.13 27.64 -4.21
CA ALA A 674 -0.94 26.88 -5.44
C ALA A 674 -2.16 26.99 -6.38
N LEU A 675 -3.38 27.05 -5.84
CA LEU A 675 -4.59 27.26 -6.63
C LEU A 675 -4.58 28.64 -7.31
N ALA A 676 -4.19 29.69 -6.58
CA ALA A 676 -4.05 31.04 -7.14
C ALA A 676 -3.03 31.09 -8.30
N VAL A 677 -1.87 30.45 -8.12
CA VAL A 677 -0.85 30.31 -9.19
C VAL A 677 -1.41 29.63 -10.44
N ARG A 678 -2.23 28.59 -10.27
CA ARG A 678 -2.85 27.89 -11.41
C ARG A 678 -3.87 28.76 -12.12
N LYS A 679 -4.75 29.46 -11.39
CA LYS A 679 -5.75 30.34 -12.00
C LYS A 679 -5.08 31.44 -12.80
N GLN A 680 -4.01 32.04 -12.27
CA GLN A 680 -3.20 33.03 -12.96
C GLN A 680 -2.54 32.45 -14.24
N PHE A 681 -1.98 31.24 -14.15
CA PHE A 681 -1.39 30.57 -15.32
C PHE A 681 -2.43 30.22 -16.39
N LEU A 682 -3.64 29.82 -15.98
CA LEU A 682 -4.78 29.58 -16.88
C LEU A 682 -5.23 30.87 -17.57
N TYR A 683 -5.28 31.99 -16.85
CA TYR A 683 -5.59 33.31 -17.42
C TYR A 683 -4.60 33.69 -18.53
N GLU A 684 -3.31 33.52 -18.26
CA GLU A 684 -2.24 33.79 -19.22
C GLU A 684 -2.34 32.88 -20.46
N ASN A 685 -2.87 31.66 -20.32
CA ASN A 685 -2.99 30.67 -21.39
C ASN A 685 -4.44 30.38 -21.83
N ARG A 686 -5.38 31.29 -21.56
CA ARG A 686 -6.83 31.08 -21.75
C ARG A 686 -7.24 30.73 -23.19
N LYS A 687 -6.45 31.12 -24.19
CA LYS A 687 -6.65 30.70 -25.60
C LYS A 687 -6.44 29.20 -25.79
N SER A 688 -5.40 28.64 -25.17
CA SER A 688 -5.16 27.19 -25.18
C SER A 688 -6.23 26.43 -24.41
N LEU A 689 -6.73 27.01 -23.31
CA LEU A 689 -7.88 26.50 -22.57
C LEU A 689 -9.13 26.42 -23.48
N ASN A 690 -9.46 27.51 -24.18
CA ASN A 690 -10.55 27.53 -25.15
C ASN A 690 -10.34 26.50 -26.27
N GLY A 691 -9.14 26.44 -26.86
CA GLY A 691 -8.79 25.46 -27.88
C GLY A 691 -8.96 24.02 -27.43
N SER A 692 -8.60 23.72 -26.16
CA SER A 692 -8.78 22.38 -25.60
C SER A 692 -10.25 21.96 -25.54
N SER A 693 -11.15 22.87 -25.14
CA SER A 693 -12.58 22.61 -25.11
C SER A 693 -13.16 22.31 -26.50
N LEU A 694 -12.73 23.07 -27.51
CA LEU A 694 -13.16 22.92 -28.91
C LEU A 694 -12.63 21.64 -29.56
N ILE A 695 -11.38 21.28 -29.29
CA ILE A 695 -10.78 20.03 -29.78
C ILE A 695 -11.51 18.83 -29.17
N TRP A 696 -11.77 18.85 -27.87
CA TRP A 696 -12.41 17.74 -27.17
C TRP A 696 -13.88 17.56 -27.57
N GLU A 697 -14.62 18.65 -27.78
CA GLU A 697 -15.98 18.62 -28.32
C GLU A 697 -16.04 18.00 -29.73
N ARG A 698 -14.95 18.12 -30.49
CA ARG A 698 -14.84 17.70 -31.90
C ARG A 698 -13.86 16.56 -32.13
N MET A 699 -13.68 15.66 -31.16
CA MET A 699 -12.76 14.51 -31.30
C MET A 699 -13.00 13.68 -32.56
N SER A 700 -14.25 13.63 -33.07
CA SER A 700 -14.60 12.98 -34.34
C SER A 700 -13.89 13.56 -35.56
N ASP A 701 -13.52 14.85 -35.51
CA ASP A 701 -12.84 15.55 -36.62
C ASP A 701 -11.34 15.19 -36.67
N TYR A 702 -10.82 14.50 -35.64
CA TYR A 702 -9.40 14.20 -35.44
C TYR A 702 -9.10 12.69 -35.34
N THR A 703 -9.88 11.87 -36.04
CA THR A 703 -9.81 10.39 -35.97
C THR A 703 -8.56 9.77 -36.61
N ILE A 704 -7.81 10.55 -37.38
CA ILE A 704 -6.60 10.11 -38.09
C ILE A 704 -5.39 10.12 -37.13
N PRO A 705 -4.54 9.06 -37.08
CA PRO A 705 -3.45 8.94 -36.11
C PRO A 705 -2.50 10.13 -35.99
N GLN A 706 -2.18 10.84 -37.08
CA GLN A 706 -1.32 12.03 -37.05
C GLN A 706 -1.92 13.20 -36.24
N LYS A 707 -3.23 13.17 -35.96
CA LYS A 707 -3.96 14.18 -35.18
C LYS A 707 -4.16 13.79 -33.71
N TYR A 708 -3.85 12.56 -33.31
CA TYR A 708 -3.95 12.12 -31.90
C TYR A 708 -3.13 12.97 -30.91
N PRO A 709 -1.96 13.52 -31.28
CA PRO A 709 -1.25 14.45 -30.41
C PRO A 709 -2.10 15.67 -30.00
N LEU A 710 -2.96 16.20 -30.89
CA LEU A 710 -3.85 17.33 -30.56
C LEU A 710 -4.87 16.96 -29.48
N ILE A 711 -5.39 15.73 -29.52
CA ILE A 711 -6.34 15.21 -28.51
C ILE A 711 -5.64 15.08 -27.15
N LEU A 712 -4.41 14.55 -27.15
CA LEU A 712 -3.60 14.46 -25.93
C LEU A 712 -3.27 15.85 -25.36
N MET A 713 -2.92 16.81 -26.21
CA MET A 713 -2.68 18.20 -25.79
C MET A 713 -3.94 18.82 -25.18
N ALA A 714 -5.10 18.63 -25.81
CA ALA A 714 -6.37 19.11 -25.28
C ALA A 714 -6.69 18.46 -23.92
N TRP A 715 -6.51 17.15 -23.79
CA TRP A 715 -6.67 16.44 -22.52
C TRP A 715 -5.78 17.00 -21.42
N ASN A 716 -4.51 17.26 -21.73
CA ASN A 716 -3.55 17.77 -20.76
C ASN A 716 -3.98 19.13 -20.21
N TRP A 717 -4.53 20.02 -21.05
CA TRP A 717 -5.11 21.28 -20.61
C TRP A 717 -6.39 21.11 -19.81
N ILE A 718 -7.29 20.21 -20.23
CA ILE A 718 -8.54 19.93 -19.51
C ILE A 718 -8.25 19.42 -18.09
N ASN A 719 -7.40 18.41 -17.95
CA ASN A 719 -7.05 17.85 -16.64
C ASN A 719 -6.09 18.74 -15.82
N PHE A 720 -5.46 19.73 -16.46
CA PHE A 720 -4.77 20.79 -15.74
C PHE A 720 -5.74 21.84 -15.20
N ALA A 721 -6.75 22.23 -15.97
CA ALA A 721 -7.76 23.19 -15.53
C ALA A 721 -8.68 22.63 -14.44
N ILE A 722 -9.04 21.35 -14.55
CA ILE A 722 -9.80 20.62 -13.54
C ILE A 722 -8.86 19.62 -12.85
N PRO A 723 -8.41 19.91 -11.62
CA PRO A 723 -7.41 19.12 -10.91
C PRO A 723 -7.69 17.62 -10.88
N VAL A 724 -8.92 17.22 -10.53
CA VAL A 724 -9.32 15.82 -10.41
C VAL A 724 -10.48 15.52 -11.37
N ILE A 725 -10.24 14.68 -12.37
CA ILE A 725 -11.30 14.19 -13.25
C ILE A 725 -11.55 12.73 -12.90
N SER A 726 -12.82 12.32 -12.81
CA SER A 726 -13.19 10.93 -12.55
C SER A 726 -13.93 10.29 -13.73
N THR A 727 -13.81 8.97 -13.85
CA THR A 727 -14.51 8.20 -14.89
C THR A 727 -14.75 6.76 -14.41
N THR A 728 -15.72 6.07 -14.99
CA THR A 728 -15.85 4.62 -14.77
C THR A 728 -14.99 3.85 -15.77
N PHE A 729 -14.56 2.64 -15.39
CA PHE A 729 -13.86 1.75 -16.32
C PHE A 729 -14.67 1.52 -17.61
N ALA A 730 -16.00 1.39 -17.51
CA ALA A 730 -16.87 1.17 -18.66
C ALA A 730 -16.86 2.35 -19.65
N SER A 731 -16.57 3.56 -19.18
CA SER A 731 -16.48 4.74 -20.04
C SER A 731 -15.05 5.02 -20.53
N PHE A 732 -14.05 4.34 -19.97
CA PHE A 732 -12.64 4.66 -20.16
C PHE A 732 -12.19 4.48 -21.61
N GLY A 733 -12.46 3.32 -22.21
CA GLY A 733 -12.08 3.02 -23.60
C GLY A 733 -12.73 3.97 -24.61
N GLY A 734 -13.97 4.39 -24.37
CA GLY A 734 -14.66 5.38 -25.21
C GLY A 734 -14.09 6.80 -25.06
N MET A 735 -13.81 7.21 -23.83
CA MET A 735 -13.27 8.55 -23.52
C MET A 735 -11.83 8.72 -24.02
N PHE A 736 -11.01 7.68 -23.94
CA PHE A 736 -9.58 7.70 -24.29
C PHE A 736 -9.26 6.93 -25.58
N LYS A 737 -10.26 6.75 -26.45
CA LYS A 737 -10.17 5.94 -27.68
C LYS A 737 -8.96 6.29 -28.56
N TYR A 738 -8.67 7.58 -28.70
CA TYR A 738 -7.61 8.11 -29.56
C TYR A 738 -6.32 8.45 -28.80
N MET A 739 -6.20 8.01 -27.54
CA MET A 739 -5.03 8.24 -26.71
C MET A 739 -4.24 6.92 -26.54
N GLY A 740 -2.94 7.01 -26.75
CA GLY A 740 -2.03 5.87 -26.75
C GLY A 740 -1.58 5.40 -25.37
N VAL A 741 -0.67 4.43 -25.34
CA VAL A 741 -0.02 3.91 -24.12
C VAL A 741 0.68 5.05 -23.36
N GLY A 742 0.52 5.07 -22.04
CA GLY A 742 1.19 6.05 -21.17
C GLY A 742 0.73 7.51 -21.34
N SER A 743 -0.45 7.74 -21.91
CA SER A 743 -1.03 9.08 -22.08
C SER A 743 -1.60 9.69 -20.79
N VAL A 744 -1.99 8.86 -19.83
CA VAL A 744 -2.52 9.28 -18.52
C VAL A 744 -1.36 9.32 -17.52
N ALA A 745 -1.14 10.47 -16.89
CA ALA A 745 -0.02 10.67 -15.98
C ALA A 745 -0.17 9.86 -14.68
N ASN A 746 -1.20 10.16 -13.90
CA ASN A 746 -1.49 9.49 -12.62
C ASN A 746 -2.91 8.96 -12.64
N LEU A 747 -3.06 7.64 -12.54
CA LEU A 747 -4.32 6.95 -12.37
C LEU A 747 -4.48 6.51 -10.92
N PHE A 748 -5.55 6.95 -10.30
CA PHE A 748 -6.00 6.50 -8.99
C PHE A 748 -7.22 5.62 -9.18
N ILE A 749 -7.16 4.38 -8.71
CA ILE A 749 -8.28 3.45 -8.77
C ILE A 749 -8.87 3.38 -7.36
N ASP A 750 -10.11 3.83 -7.20
CA ASP A 750 -10.82 3.72 -5.93
C ASP A 750 -11.79 2.54 -5.94
N GLU A 751 -12.00 1.96 -4.76
CA GLU A 751 -12.77 0.73 -4.57
C GLU A 751 -12.26 -0.44 -5.43
N ALA A 752 -10.94 -0.55 -5.59
CA ALA A 752 -10.31 -1.52 -6.48
C ALA A 752 -10.59 -2.99 -6.08
N GLY A 753 -10.99 -3.24 -4.82
CA GLY A 753 -11.41 -4.57 -4.34
C GLY A 753 -12.72 -5.06 -4.97
N GLN A 754 -13.54 -4.15 -5.49
CA GLN A 754 -14.82 -4.45 -6.14
C GLN A 754 -14.72 -4.51 -7.67
N ALA A 755 -13.59 -4.11 -8.25
CA ALA A 755 -13.42 -4.05 -9.69
C ALA A 755 -12.89 -5.39 -10.21
N THR A 756 -13.51 -5.90 -11.27
CA THR A 756 -13.01 -7.08 -11.98
C THR A 756 -11.70 -6.74 -12.70
N PRO A 757 -10.69 -7.63 -12.69
CA PRO A 757 -9.39 -7.35 -13.29
C PRO A 757 -9.40 -6.82 -14.73
N GLN A 758 -10.21 -7.46 -15.58
CA GLN A 758 -10.32 -7.14 -17.01
C GLN A 758 -10.86 -5.73 -17.26
N SER A 759 -11.63 -5.17 -16.34
CA SER A 759 -12.22 -3.82 -16.49
C SER A 759 -11.15 -2.71 -16.42
N ALA A 760 -10.06 -2.94 -15.70
CA ALA A 760 -9.00 -1.95 -15.50
C ALA A 760 -7.91 -1.96 -16.59
N VAL A 761 -7.89 -2.97 -17.47
CA VAL A 761 -6.81 -3.17 -18.46
C VAL A 761 -6.63 -1.93 -19.35
N GLY A 762 -7.72 -1.36 -19.85
CA GLY A 762 -7.68 -0.15 -20.68
C GLY A 762 -7.09 1.06 -19.98
N ALA A 763 -7.34 1.18 -18.66
CA ALA A 763 -6.79 2.25 -17.84
C ALA A 763 -5.31 2.01 -17.54
N ILE A 764 -4.96 0.82 -17.05
CA ILE A 764 -3.58 0.42 -16.74
C ILE A 764 -2.66 0.56 -17.95
N LEU A 765 -3.15 0.18 -19.14
CA LEU A 765 -2.40 0.29 -20.40
C LEU A 765 -2.04 1.74 -20.74
N ARG A 766 -2.94 2.69 -20.47
CA ARG A 766 -2.77 4.11 -20.82
C ARG A 766 -2.11 4.91 -19.70
N SER A 767 -1.85 4.34 -18.53
CA SER A 767 -1.33 5.08 -17.38
C SER A 767 0.17 4.91 -17.15
N LYS A 768 0.85 6.01 -16.79
CA LYS A 768 2.27 6.00 -16.38
C LYS A 768 2.41 5.54 -14.93
N ARG A 769 1.64 6.13 -14.01
CA ARG A 769 1.59 5.80 -12.58
C ARG A 769 0.19 5.36 -12.17
N ILE A 770 0.10 4.32 -11.36
CA ILE A 770 -1.14 3.65 -10.96
C ILE A 770 -1.11 3.44 -9.45
N ILE A 771 -2.12 3.96 -8.76
CA ILE A 771 -2.34 3.73 -7.34
C ILE A 771 -3.74 3.12 -7.20
N ALA A 772 -3.83 1.91 -6.66
CA ALA A 772 -5.11 1.29 -6.35
C ALA A 772 -5.36 1.33 -4.85
N VAL A 773 -6.52 1.82 -4.48
CA VAL A 773 -7.00 1.90 -3.11
C VAL A 773 -8.28 1.09 -3.00
N GLY A 774 -8.32 0.19 -2.02
CA GLY A 774 -9.41 -0.77 -1.89
C GLY A 774 -9.15 -1.75 -0.77
N ASP A 775 -10.02 -2.75 -0.67
CA ASP A 775 -9.95 -3.79 0.35
C ASP A 775 -10.54 -5.09 -0.20
N PRO A 776 -9.70 -6.12 -0.46
CA PRO A 776 -10.15 -7.43 -0.92
C PRO A 776 -10.98 -8.21 0.13
N SER A 777 -10.88 -7.84 1.41
CA SER A 777 -11.64 -8.48 2.51
C SER A 777 -13.06 -7.93 2.65
N GLN A 778 -13.40 -6.88 1.90
CA GLN A 778 -14.78 -6.41 1.69
C GLN A 778 -15.43 -7.17 0.52
N ILE A 779 -16.53 -6.65 -0.03
CA ILE A 779 -17.27 -7.35 -1.08
C ILE A 779 -16.39 -7.57 -2.34
N PRO A 780 -16.28 -8.82 -2.84
CA PRO A 780 -15.58 -9.12 -4.08
C PRO A 780 -16.32 -8.55 -5.32
N PRO A 781 -15.67 -8.53 -6.49
CA PRO A 781 -16.32 -8.12 -7.73
C PRO A 781 -17.57 -8.96 -8.03
N VAL A 782 -18.63 -8.31 -8.53
CA VAL A 782 -19.84 -9.01 -8.97
C VAL A 782 -19.65 -9.47 -10.40
N ILE A 783 -19.50 -10.78 -10.60
CA ILE A 783 -19.38 -11.42 -11.91
C ILE A 783 -20.70 -12.13 -12.20
N PRO A 784 -21.33 -11.92 -13.38
CA PRO A 784 -22.61 -12.54 -13.71
C PRO A 784 -22.50 -14.04 -14.02
N LEU A 785 -21.29 -14.53 -14.30
CA LEU A 785 -21.01 -15.93 -14.59
C LEU A 785 -20.78 -16.74 -13.31
N SER A 786 -21.24 -18.00 -13.31
CA SER A 786 -20.93 -18.94 -12.24
C SER A 786 -19.44 -19.31 -12.23
N ASN A 787 -18.91 -19.67 -11.06
CA ASN A 787 -17.50 -20.09 -10.93
C ASN A 787 -17.16 -21.28 -11.84
N GLY A 788 -18.13 -22.18 -12.07
CA GLY A 788 -17.94 -23.30 -12.98
C GLY A 788 -17.66 -22.86 -14.42
N VAL A 789 -18.43 -21.89 -14.93
CA VAL A 789 -18.21 -21.32 -16.28
C VAL A 789 -16.85 -20.64 -16.36
N ILE A 790 -16.46 -19.90 -15.32
CA ILE A 790 -15.16 -19.22 -15.30
C ILE A 790 -14.01 -20.24 -15.33
N GLY A 791 -14.10 -21.34 -14.55
CA GLY A 791 -13.11 -22.41 -14.55
C GLY A 791 -13.00 -23.13 -15.89
N LEU A 792 -14.13 -23.36 -16.57
CA LEU A 792 -14.16 -23.90 -17.93
C LEU A 792 -13.43 -22.98 -18.92
N ILE A 793 -13.72 -21.68 -18.88
CA ILE A 793 -13.05 -20.68 -19.73
C ILE A 793 -11.55 -20.66 -19.44
N ALA A 794 -11.15 -20.61 -18.17
CA ALA A 794 -9.75 -20.61 -17.78
C ALA A 794 -9.00 -21.85 -18.32
N THR A 795 -9.61 -23.03 -18.20
CA THR A 795 -9.06 -24.30 -18.70
C THR A 795 -8.94 -24.31 -20.22
N ASN A 796 -10.01 -23.93 -20.93
CA ASN A 796 -10.05 -23.92 -22.39
C ASN A 796 -8.96 -23.02 -23.00
N TYR A 797 -8.76 -21.83 -22.43
CA TYR A 797 -7.73 -20.89 -22.90
C TYR A 797 -6.36 -21.11 -22.25
N GLN A 798 -6.22 -22.11 -21.36
CA GLN A 798 -5.01 -22.38 -20.56
C GLN A 798 -4.52 -21.14 -19.79
N ALA A 799 -5.46 -20.32 -19.31
CA ALA A 799 -5.17 -19.14 -18.52
C ALA A 799 -4.85 -19.54 -17.07
N LEU A 800 -4.08 -18.69 -16.37
CA LEU A 800 -3.75 -18.91 -14.96
C LEU A 800 -5.01 -18.73 -14.10
N GLU A 801 -5.41 -19.78 -13.39
CA GLU A 801 -6.59 -19.79 -12.51
C GLU A 801 -6.45 -18.78 -11.34
N SER A 802 -5.22 -18.47 -10.91
CA SER A 802 -4.97 -17.41 -9.92
C SER A 802 -5.38 -16.01 -10.39
N ILE A 803 -5.53 -15.81 -11.71
CA ILE A 803 -5.88 -14.53 -12.33
C ILE A 803 -7.32 -14.57 -12.88
N VAL A 804 -7.69 -15.68 -13.51
CA VAL A 804 -9.01 -15.87 -14.16
C VAL A 804 -9.88 -16.74 -13.26
N ASN A 805 -10.58 -16.09 -12.32
CA ASN A 805 -11.52 -16.73 -11.40
C ASN A 805 -12.61 -15.74 -10.95
N GLY A 806 -13.52 -16.19 -10.07
CA GLY A 806 -14.66 -15.41 -9.59
C GLY A 806 -14.40 -14.46 -8.41
N TYR A 807 -13.17 -14.39 -7.88
CA TYR A 807 -12.87 -13.70 -6.61
C TYR A 807 -11.68 -12.72 -6.70
N THR A 808 -10.78 -12.88 -7.67
CA THR A 808 -9.68 -11.95 -7.95
C THR A 808 -10.25 -10.58 -8.35
N SER A 809 -9.70 -9.53 -7.75
CA SER A 809 -10.05 -8.14 -8.01
C SER A 809 -8.86 -7.34 -8.56
N VAL A 810 -9.12 -6.13 -9.04
CA VAL A 810 -8.05 -5.18 -9.41
C VAL A 810 -7.10 -4.95 -8.24
N GLN A 811 -7.61 -4.86 -7.01
CA GLN A 811 -6.77 -4.68 -5.82
C GLN A 811 -5.81 -5.85 -5.63
N THR A 812 -6.29 -7.10 -5.71
CA THR A 812 -5.42 -8.28 -5.51
C THR A 812 -4.27 -8.35 -6.52
N LEU A 813 -4.52 -8.03 -7.80
CA LEU A 813 -3.46 -7.99 -8.80
C LEU A 813 -2.51 -6.81 -8.62
N VAL A 814 -3.01 -5.65 -8.19
CA VAL A 814 -2.16 -4.48 -7.87
C VAL A 814 -1.32 -4.72 -6.62
N ASP A 815 -1.84 -5.44 -5.64
CA ASP A 815 -1.11 -5.85 -4.43
C ASP A 815 0.06 -6.77 -4.81
N GLU A 816 -0.20 -7.80 -5.61
CA GLU A 816 0.84 -8.68 -6.16
C GLU A 816 1.88 -7.93 -7.00
N ALA A 817 1.45 -6.90 -7.73
CA ALA A 817 2.30 -5.99 -8.51
C ALA A 817 3.11 -5.00 -7.63
N SER A 818 2.79 -4.86 -6.35
CA SER A 818 3.41 -3.89 -5.46
C SER A 818 4.70 -4.44 -4.83
N GLN A 819 5.76 -3.62 -4.86
CA GLN A 819 7.02 -3.98 -4.18
C GLN A 819 6.90 -3.84 -2.65
N TYR A 820 6.15 -2.84 -2.20
CA TYR A 820 5.98 -2.51 -0.79
C TYR A 820 4.56 -2.84 -0.39
N GLY A 821 4.41 -3.49 0.76
CA GLY A 821 3.14 -4.04 1.20
C GLY A 821 3.32 -4.75 2.53
N TYR A 822 2.38 -5.64 2.84
CA TYR A 822 2.37 -6.39 4.08
C TYR A 822 2.09 -7.86 3.79
N GLN A 823 2.90 -8.74 4.40
CA GLN A 823 2.70 -10.18 4.31
C GLN A 823 1.66 -10.58 5.37
N LYS A 824 0.40 -10.75 4.96
CA LYS A 824 -0.72 -11.01 5.88
C LYS A 824 -0.76 -12.47 6.34
N THR A 825 -0.59 -13.40 5.40
CA THR A 825 -0.38 -14.83 5.68
C THR A 825 0.84 -15.33 4.90
N TRP A 826 1.16 -16.63 4.95
CA TRP A 826 2.28 -17.18 4.18
C TRP A 826 2.05 -17.12 2.65
N ASP A 827 0.80 -17.07 2.22
CA ASP A 827 0.34 -17.06 0.83
C ASP A 827 -0.32 -15.74 0.38
N GLU A 828 -0.70 -14.85 1.31
CA GLU A 828 -1.38 -13.60 1.03
C GLU A 828 -0.46 -12.39 1.21
N TRP A 829 -0.18 -11.69 0.10
CA TRP A 829 0.49 -10.40 0.09
C TRP A 829 -0.50 -9.29 -0.23
N ILE A 830 -0.57 -8.28 0.63
CA ILE A 830 -1.42 -7.11 0.42
C ILE A 830 -0.58 -5.86 0.19
N GLY A 831 -1.19 -4.83 -0.40
CA GLY A 831 -0.61 -3.50 -0.54
C GLY A 831 -0.28 -2.85 0.81
N ILE A 832 0.14 -1.59 0.81
CA ILE A 832 0.44 -0.87 2.06
C ILE A 832 -0.84 -0.81 2.91
N PRO A 833 -0.89 -1.42 4.10
CA PRO A 833 -2.13 -1.52 4.85
C PRO A 833 -2.37 -0.28 5.70
N LEU A 834 -3.63 0.15 5.84
CA LEU A 834 -4.05 1.23 6.72
C LEU A 834 -4.75 0.64 7.95
N TRP A 835 -4.15 0.72 9.13
CA TRP A 835 -4.68 -0.01 10.31
C TRP A 835 -5.53 0.79 11.28
N VAL A 836 -5.40 2.12 11.30
CA VAL A 836 -6.14 2.96 12.26
C VAL A 836 -7.56 3.20 11.79
N HIS A 837 -8.54 2.69 12.54
CA HIS A 837 -9.97 2.78 12.22
C HIS A 837 -10.66 3.93 12.96
N ARG A 838 -11.44 4.75 12.26
CA ARG A 838 -12.08 5.95 12.84
C ARG A 838 -13.59 6.06 12.62
N ARG A 839 -14.27 4.96 12.27
CA ARG A 839 -15.67 5.00 11.85
C ARG A 839 -16.65 4.42 12.84
N CYS A 840 -16.47 3.15 13.20
CA CYS A 840 -17.41 2.40 14.04
C CYS A 840 -16.83 2.15 15.42
N LEU A 841 -17.71 2.22 16.42
CA LEU A 841 -17.41 1.86 17.80
C LEU A 841 -17.36 0.33 17.96
N ASP A 842 -16.89 -0.12 19.12
CA ASP A 842 -17.04 -1.50 19.55
C ASP A 842 -18.52 -1.79 19.87
N PRO A 843 -19.13 -2.97 19.60
CA PRO A 843 -18.53 -4.23 19.15
C PRO A 843 -18.31 -4.35 17.64
N MET A 844 -18.84 -3.43 16.82
CA MET A 844 -18.72 -3.50 15.35
C MET A 844 -17.26 -3.53 14.89
N PHE A 845 -16.41 -2.75 15.56
CA PHE A 845 -14.96 -2.75 15.34
C PHE A 845 -14.37 -4.14 15.60
N SER A 846 -14.57 -4.71 16.81
CA SER A 846 -14.02 -6.02 17.15
C SER A 846 -14.53 -7.13 16.25
N ILE A 847 -15.82 -7.13 15.90
CA ILE A 847 -16.40 -8.10 14.95
C ILE A 847 -15.61 -8.06 13.64
N SER A 848 -15.46 -6.89 13.04
CA SER A 848 -14.75 -6.69 11.78
C SER A 848 -13.26 -7.08 11.89
N ASN A 849 -12.58 -6.63 12.95
CA ASN A 849 -11.15 -6.84 13.16
C ASN A 849 -10.80 -8.32 13.33
N GLN A 850 -11.60 -9.07 14.08
CA GLN A 850 -11.36 -10.49 14.31
C GLN A 850 -11.67 -11.34 13.07
N ILE A 851 -12.82 -11.12 12.41
CA ILE A 851 -13.25 -12.01 11.30
C ILE A 851 -12.54 -11.73 9.97
N SER A 852 -11.97 -10.53 9.76
CA SER A 852 -11.41 -10.12 8.46
C SER A 852 -9.95 -9.66 8.48
N TYR A 853 -9.48 -9.14 9.62
CA TYR A 853 -8.19 -8.44 9.68
C TYR A 853 -7.22 -9.00 10.73
N GLN A 854 -7.52 -10.18 11.31
CA GLN A 854 -6.63 -10.91 12.24
C GLN A 854 -6.14 -10.05 13.41
N GLY A 855 -7.00 -9.15 13.91
CA GLY A 855 -6.66 -8.25 15.01
C GLY A 855 -5.67 -7.13 14.67
N GLN A 856 -5.31 -6.92 13.40
CA GLN A 856 -4.31 -5.91 13.00
C GLN A 856 -4.84 -4.47 13.02
N MET A 857 -6.16 -4.26 12.96
CA MET A 857 -6.72 -2.90 13.04
C MET A 857 -6.61 -2.35 14.47
N VAL A 858 -6.49 -1.03 14.58
CA VAL A 858 -6.34 -0.29 15.84
C VAL A 858 -7.49 0.69 15.97
N LEU A 859 -8.17 0.67 17.12
CA LEU A 859 -9.19 1.64 17.50
C LEU A 859 -8.55 2.75 18.34
N PRO A 860 -8.63 4.03 17.93
CA PRO A 860 -8.08 5.12 18.72
C PRO A 860 -8.76 5.28 20.09
N ASP A 861 -8.00 5.76 21.07
CA ASP A 861 -8.49 6.00 22.44
C ASP A 861 -9.70 6.97 22.47
N SER A 862 -9.77 7.90 21.52
CA SER A 862 -10.89 8.84 21.37
C SER A 862 -12.22 8.18 20.99
N MET A 863 -12.19 6.91 20.58
CA MET A 863 -13.36 6.10 20.20
C MET A 863 -13.60 4.93 21.16
N SER A 864 -12.97 4.94 22.33
CA SER A 864 -13.08 3.87 23.35
C SER A 864 -14.47 3.74 24.00
N GLN A 865 -15.39 4.66 23.75
CA GLN A 865 -16.77 4.55 24.22
C GLN A 865 -17.49 3.35 23.56
N PRO A 866 -18.17 2.49 24.33
CA PRO A 866 -18.86 1.34 23.77
C PRO A 866 -20.06 1.80 22.93
N GLY A 867 -20.22 1.16 21.78
CA GLY A 867 -21.45 1.14 21.00
C GLY A 867 -22.39 0.03 21.46
N GLY A 868 -23.52 -0.11 20.77
CA GLY A 868 -24.51 -1.15 21.03
C GLY A 868 -24.45 -2.29 20.03
N GLY A 869 -24.77 -3.50 20.45
CA GLY A 869 -25.01 -4.58 19.51
C GLY A 869 -25.60 -5.81 20.15
N ALA A 870 -26.44 -6.51 19.40
CA ALA A 870 -27.05 -7.76 19.86
C ALA A 870 -27.46 -8.66 18.69
N TRP A 871 -27.48 -9.97 18.95
CA TRP A 871 -28.16 -10.93 18.09
C TRP A 871 -29.56 -11.21 18.63
N ILE A 872 -30.57 -10.75 17.90
CA ILE A 872 -31.98 -10.92 18.22
C ILE A 872 -32.47 -12.24 17.63
N ASP A 873 -32.66 -13.23 18.50
CA ASP A 873 -33.10 -14.58 18.10
C ASP A 873 -34.59 -14.58 17.72
N ILE A 874 -34.87 -14.71 16.42
CA ILE A 874 -36.24 -14.75 15.89
C ILE A 874 -36.38 -15.88 14.87
N LYS A 875 -37.11 -16.92 15.29
CA LYS A 875 -37.47 -18.09 14.49
C LYS A 875 -38.79 -17.86 13.75
N GLY A 876 -38.98 -18.55 12.63
CA GLY A 876 -40.26 -18.53 11.91
C GLY A 876 -40.22 -19.30 10.60
N LYS A 877 -41.39 -19.55 10.03
CA LYS A 877 -41.51 -20.12 8.68
C LYS A 877 -41.03 -19.10 7.65
N SER A 878 -40.21 -19.55 6.71
CA SER A 878 -39.74 -18.71 5.60
C SER A 878 -40.59 -18.89 4.34
N ASN A 879 -40.67 -17.84 3.54
CA ASN A 879 -41.13 -17.90 2.15
C ASN A 879 -40.01 -17.35 1.26
N ASN A 880 -39.26 -18.24 0.61
CA ASN A 880 -38.06 -17.91 -0.16
C ASN A 880 -37.13 -16.99 0.64
N LYS A 881 -36.63 -17.49 1.77
CA LYS A 881 -35.72 -16.83 2.71
C LYS A 881 -36.34 -15.70 3.54
N PHE A 882 -37.54 -15.22 3.21
CA PHE A 882 -38.20 -14.16 3.98
C PHE A 882 -38.96 -14.72 5.19
N VAL A 883 -38.58 -14.30 6.39
CA VAL A 883 -39.25 -14.64 7.65
C VAL A 883 -40.01 -13.42 8.15
N LYS A 884 -41.35 -13.47 8.11
CA LYS A 884 -42.20 -12.32 8.44
C LYS A 884 -41.98 -11.78 9.86
N ALA A 885 -41.82 -12.67 10.84
CA ALA A 885 -41.60 -12.28 12.24
C ALA A 885 -40.34 -11.41 12.44
N GLN A 886 -39.28 -11.65 11.65
CA GLN A 886 -38.06 -10.84 11.69
C GLN A 886 -38.33 -9.42 11.17
N ALA A 887 -39.08 -9.30 10.07
CA ALA A 887 -39.45 -8.01 9.50
C ALA A 887 -40.41 -7.21 10.40
N ASP A 888 -41.38 -7.88 11.02
CA ASP A 888 -42.32 -7.26 11.95
C ASP A 888 -41.61 -6.73 13.21
N TRP A 889 -40.58 -7.43 13.70
CA TRP A 889 -39.76 -6.95 14.82
C TRP A 889 -38.96 -5.69 14.45
N VAL A 890 -38.26 -5.70 13.31
CA VAL A 890 -37.51 -4.53 12.83
C VAL A 890 -38.44 -3.33 12.60
N LYS A 891 -39.65 -3.58 12.10
CA LYS A 891 -40.69 -2.56 11.93
C LYS A 891 -41.04 -1.90 13.27
N ALA A 892 -41.34 -2.70 14.29
CA ALA A 892 -41.67 -2.19 15.62
C ALA A 892 -40.52 -1.37 16.22
N GLU A 893 -39.26 -1.77 16.00
CA GLU A 893 -38.11 -1.03 16.51
C GLU A 893 -37.92 0.31 15.79
N ILE A 894 -38.06 0.33 14.46
CA ILE A 894 -37.96 1.56 13.66
C ILE A 894 -39.08 2.54 14.01
N GLU A 895 -40.31 2.06 14.26
CA GLU A 895 -41.46 2.90 14.64
C GLU A 895 -41.16 3.73 15.91
N LYS A 896 -40.45 3.17 16.90
CA LYS A 896 -40.01 3.90 18.10
C LYS A 896 -39.14 5.13 17.80
N TYR A 897 -38.32 5.07 16.74
CA TYR A 897 -37.49 6.20 16.32
C TYR A 897 -38.26 7.19 15.44
N LEU A 898 -39.25 6.73 14.70
CA LEU A 898 -40.10 7.60 13.88
C LEU A 898 -41.02 8.48 14.73
N GLU A 899 -41.37 8.06 15.94
CA GLU A 899 -42.09 8.88 16.92
C GLU A 899 -41.25 10.08 17.45
N LYS A 900 -39.91 10.02 17.33
CA LYS A 900 -39.01 11.12 17.73
C LYS A 900 -39.00 12.24 16.71
N LYS A 901 -38.64 13.46 17.14
CA LYS A 901 -38.46 14.63 16.27
C LYS A 901 -37.41 14.33 15.18
N PRO A 902 -37.62 14.75 13.90
CA PRO A 902 -36.71 14.44 12.78
C PRO A 902 -35.22 14.70 13.07
N GLU A 903 -34.89 15.84 13.70
CA GLU A 903 -33.51 16.25 14.04
C GLU A 903 -32.83 15.33 15.07
N SER A 904 -33.62 14.58 15.84
CA SER A 904 -33.14 13.64 16.86
C SER A 904 -33.14 12.19 16.40
N ARG A 905 -33.55 11.92 15.14
CA ARG A 905 -33.60 10.56 14.61
C ARG A 905 -32.20 10.12 14.21
N PRO A 906 -31.72 8.96 14.69
CA PRO A 906 -30.49 8.39 14.16
C PRO A 906 -30.67 8.02 12.70
N SER A 907 -29.58 8.02 11.94
CA SER A 907 -29.57 7.40 10.62
C SER A 907 -29.64 5.87 10.76
N ILE A 908 -30.55 5.23 10.04
CA ILE A 908 -30.82 3.78 10.15
C ILE A 908 -30.73 3.13 8.78
N TYR A 909 -30.04 2.00 8.68
CA TYR A 909 -30.13 1.09 7.53
C TYR A 909 -30.67 -0.29 7.92
N VAL A 910 -31.48 -0.86 7.02
CA VAL A 910 -31.92 -2.25 7.10
C VAL A 910 -31.32 -3.01 5.93
N ILE A 911 -30.48 -3.99 6.25
CA ILE A 911 -29.65 -4.71 5.30
C ILE A 911 -30.02 -6.18 5.33
N SER A 912 -30.01 -6.84 4.17
CA SER A 912 -30.16 -8.30 4.10
C SER A 912 -29.27 -8.90 3.00
N PRO A 913 -28.74 -10.12 3.17
CA PRO A 913 -28.02 -10.83 2.12
C PRO A 913 -28.89 -11.16 0.90
N PHE A 914 -30.23 -11.21 1.05
CA PHE A 914 -31.11 -11.76 0.03
C PHE A 914 -32.01 -10.70 -0.61
N LYS A 915 -32.00 -10.62 -1.95
CA LYS A 915 -32.83 -9.69 -2.73
C LYS A 915 -34.33 -9.82 -2.43
N ASN A 916 -34.84 -11.05 -2.28
CA ASN A 916 -36.25 -11.27 -1.94
C ASN A 916 -36.60 -10.68 -0.56
N VAL A 917 -35.76 -10.91 0.44
CA VAL A 917 -35.94 -10.38 1.81
C VAL A 917 -35.96 -8.85 1.77
N VAL A 918 -35.03 -8.23 1.05
CA VAL A 918 -34.99 -6.77 0.83
C VAL A 918 -36.29 -6.25 0.21
N ASN A 919 -36.82 -6.91 -0.82
CA ASN A 919 -38.06 -6.50 -1.47
C ASN A 919 -39.25 -6.58 -0.52
N GLN A 920 -39.35 -7.64 0.27
CA GLN A 920 -40.42 -7.81 1.26
C GLN A 920 -40.27 -6.82 2.44
N LEU A 921 -39.05 -6.53 2.88
CA LEU A 921 -38.77 -5.49 3.88
C LEU A 921 -39.19 -4.10 3.37
N LYS A 922 -38.93 -3.78 2.10
CA LYS A 922 -39.40 -2.52 1.49
C LYS A 922 -40.91 -2.40 1.51
N VAL A 923 -41.65 -3.48 1.24
CA VAL A 923 -43.10 -3.49 1.32
C VAL A 923 -43.57 -3.29 2.76
N THR A 924 -42.98 -4.03 3.71
CA THR A 924 -43.39 -4.04 5.12
C THR A 924 -43.10 -2.72 5.82
N LEU A 925 -41.90 -2.16 5.66
CA LEU A 925 -41.45 -0.93 6.33
C LEU A 925 -41.97 0.35 5.68
N LYS A 926 -42.33 0.30 4.39
CA LYS A 926 -42.99 1.43 3.72
C LYS A 926 -44.32 1.80 4.39
N GLN A 927 -45.01 0.83 5.00
CA GLN A 927 -46.25 1.07 5.75
C GLN A 927 -46.03 1.98 6.96
N SER A 928 -44.84 1.96 7.55
CA SER A 928 -44.46 2.81 8.70
C SER A 928 -43.91 4.18 8.27
N GLY A 929 -43.79 4.46 6.97
CA GLY A 929 -43.18 5.68 6.45
C GLY A 929 -41.65 5.67 6.41
N PHE A 930 -41.01 4.51 6.60
CA PHE A 930 -39.55 4.39 6.49
C PHE A 930 -39.09 4.44 5.02
N ALA A 931 -38.02 5.19 4.77
CA ALA A 931 -37.53 5.44 3.41
C ALA A 931 -36.98 4.16 2.76
N SER A 932 -37.54 3.76 1.62
CA SER A 932 -37.09 2.56 0.90
C SER A 932 -35.64 2.64 0.39
N SER A 933 -35.06 3.85 0.32
CA SER A 933 -33.64 4.09 0.02
C SER A 933 -32.70 3.58 1.12
N ASN A 934 -33.22 3.42 2.34
CA ASN A 934 -32.49 2.94 3.51
C ASN A 934 -32.64 1.43 3.73
N ILE A 935 -33.24 0.72 2.76
CA ILE A 935 -33.39 -0.73 2.75
C ILE A 935 -32.72 -1.31 1.50
N GLY A 936 -31.84 -2.29 1.67
CA GLY A 936 -31.01 -2.75 0.57
C GLY A 936 -30.23 -4.02 0.87
N THR A 937 -29.55 -4.51 -0.16
CA THR A 937 -28.56 -5.59 0.01
C THR A 937 -27.25 -5.02 0.56
N VAL A 938 -26.36 -5.88 1.03
CA VAL A 938 -25.02 -5.47 1.49
C VAL A 938 -24.26 -4.66 0.42
N HIS A 939 -24.38 -5.05 -0.86
CA HIS A 939 -23.83 -4.32 -2.01
C HIS A 939 -24.38 -2.89 -2.16
N THR A 940 -25.64 -2.66 -1.80
CA THR A 940 -26.34 -1.38 -2.00
C THR A 940 -25.79 -0.28 -1.10
N PHE A 941 -25.29 -0.63 0.09
CA PHE A 941 -24.78 0.32 1.08
C PHE A 941 -23.27 0.43 1.11
N GLN A 942 -22.57 -0.16 0.13
CA GLN A 942 -21.13 -0.02 0.05
C GLN A 942 -20.74 1.45 -0.09
N GLY A 943 -19.73 1.86 0.68
CA GLY A 943 -19.33 3.27 0.81
C GLY A 943 -20.25 4.15 1.68
N LYS A 944 -21.44 3.69 2.06
CA LYS A 944 -22.37 4.42 2.94
C LYS A 944 -22.22 4.01 4.40
N GLU A 945 -22.81 4.78 5.31
CA GLU A 945 -22.74 4.54 6.76
C GLU A 945 -23.99 5.09 7.46
N ALA A 946 -24.38 4.48 8.57
CA ALA A 946 -25.52 4.87 9.39
C ALA A 946 -25.19 4.74 10.88
N ASP A 947 -25.89 5.47 11.74
CA ASP A 947 -25.75 5.33 13.20
C ASP A 947 -26.11 3.91 13.65
N ILE A 948 -27.23 3.38 13.12
CA ILE A 948 -27.77 2.06 13.47
C ILE A 948 -27.93 1.20 12.20
N VAL A 949 -27.51 -0.07 12.27
CA VAL A 949 -27.75 -1.05 11.20
C VAL A 949 -28.44 -2.30 11.73
N TYR A 950 -29.53 -2.68 11.07
CA TYR A 950 -30.24 -3.94 11.27
C TYR A 950 -29.92 -4.91 10.13
N LEU A 951 -29.18 -5.99 10.43
CA LEU A 951 -28.92 -7.08 9.49
C LEU A 951 -29.98 -8.17 9.63
N VAL A 952 -30.91 -8.22 8.68
CA VAL A 952 -31.96 -9.26 8.62
C VAL A 952 -31.45 -10.43 7.80
N LEU A 953 -31.06 -11.50 8.48
CA LEU A 953 -30.48 -12.68 7.85
C LEU A 953 -31.49 -13.50 7.06
N GLY A 954 -32.75 -13.58 7.52
CA GLY A 954 -33.75 -14.45 6.90
C GLY A 954 -33.43 -15.94 7.10
N ALA A 955 -33.86 -16.74 6.13
CA ALA A 955 -33.77 -18.21 6.07
C ALA A 955 -34.47 -18.95 7.23
N SER A 956 -34.80 -20.21 6.97
CA SER A 956 -35.29 -21.17 7.98
C SER A 956 -34.45 -22.46 7.90
N PRO A 957 -34.64 -23.42 8.83
CA PRO A 957 -33.96 -24.72 8.75
C PRO A 957 -34.19 -25.50 7.44
N GLU A 958 -35.23 -25.17 6.67
CA GLU A 958 -35.50 -25.74 5.35
C GLU A 958 -34.55 -25.18 4.26
N GLU A 959 -33.86 -24.06 4.54
CA GLU A 959 -33.01 -23.31 3.61
C GLU A 959 -31.56 -23.22 4.10
N ILE A 960 -31.05 -24.29 4.73
CA ILE A 960 -29.69 -24.37 5.32
C ILE A 960 -28.59 -23.95 4.33
N GLY A 961 -28.70 -24.30 3.05
CA GLY A 961 -27.72 -23.92 2.02
C GLY A 961 -27.61 -22.40 1.85
N ALA A 962 -28.74 -21.69 1.83
CA ALA A 962 -28.77 -20.23 1.74
C ALA A 962 -28.23 -19.59 3.02
N ALA A 963 -28.61 -20.12 4.19
CA ALA A 963 -28.08 -19.67 5.47
C ALA A 963 -26.55 -19.83 5.53
N ARG A 964 -26.02 -20.99 5.10
CA ARG A 964 -24.57 -21.25 5.00
C ARG A 964 -23.89 -20.26 4.10
N TRP A 965 -24.39 -20.05 2.88
CA TRP A 965 -23.80 -19.09 1.94
C TRP A 965 -23.64 -17.68 2.54
N ALA A 966 -24.66 -17.20 3.27
CA ALA A 966 -24.65 -15.85 3.86
C ALA A 966 -23.56 -15.63 4.93
N VAL A 967 -23.03 -16.70 5.54
CA VAL A 967 -22.07 -16.63 6.65
C VAL A 967 -20.81 -17.48 6.45
N THR A 968 -20.60 -18.03 5.24
CA THR A 968 -19.40 -18.83 4.95
C THR A 968 -18.16 -17.95 4.85
N GLN A 969 -18.29 -16.84 4.13
CA GLN A 969 -17.21 -15.88 3.94
C GLN A 969 -17.42 -14.65 4.85
N PRO A 970 -16.35 -14.07 5.41
CA PRO A 970 -16.47 -12.96 6.36
C PRO A 970 -16.96 -11.66 5.69
N ASN A 971 -16.80 -11.52 4.37
CA ASN A 971 -17.01 -10.27 3.62
C ASN A 971 -18.39 -9.66 3.87
N LEU A 972 -19.45 -10.47 3.94
CA LEU A 972 -20.82 -10.01 4.11
C LEU A 972 -21.07 -9.46 5.51
N MET A 973 -20.65 -10.21 6.54
CA MET A 973 -20.75 -9.80 7.94
C MET A 973 -19.86 -8.59 8.22
N ASN A 974 -18.63 -8.59 7.72
CA ASN A 974 -17.68 -7.48 7.83
C ASN A 974 -18.29 -6.18 7.27
N VAL A 975 -18.84 -6.23 6.06
CA VAL A 975 -19.44 -5.04 5.45
C VAL A 975 -20.66 -4.58 6.24
N ALA A 976 -21.54 -5.51 6.65
CA ALA A 976 -22.73 -5.17 7.42
C ALA A 976 -22.39 -4.50 8.77
N ALA A 977 -21.47 -5.08 9.55
CA ALA A 977 -21.01 -4.52 10.82
C ALA A 977 -20.36 -3.14 10.63
N THR A 978 -19.50 -2.98 9.62
CA THR A 978 -18.78 -1.73 9.35
C THR A 978 -19.63 -0.62 8.73
N ARG A 979 -20.89 -0.90 8.38
CA ARG A 979 -21.87 0.14 8.00
C ARG A 979 -22.45 0.87 9.21
N ALA A 980 -22.48 0.22 10.38
CA ALA A 980 -22.95 0.81 11.63
C ALA A 980 -21.84 1.64 12.28
N LYS A 981 -22.15 2.88 12.67
CA LYS A 981 -21.24 3.72 13.45
C LYS A 981 -21.35 3.44 14.95
N LYS A 982 -22.59 3.28 15.45
CA LYS A 982 -22.88 3.24 16.89
C LYS A 982 -23.56 1.94 17.32
N GLU A 983 -24.50 1.42 16.54
CA GLU A 983 -25.27 0.23 16.93
C GLU A 983 -25.44 -0.77 15.78
N PHE A 984 -25.23 -2.06 16.06
CA PHE A 984 -25.38 -3.14 15.08
C PHE A 984 -26.18 -4.31 15.63
N TYR A 985 -27.32 -4.59 15.00
CA TYR A 985 -28.23 -5.66 15.40
C TYR A 985 -28.36 -6.70 14.30
N ILE A 986 -28.23 -7.97 14.68
CA ILE A 986 -28.44 -9.11 13.78
C ILE A 986 -29.78 -9.74 14.12
N ILE A 987 -30.65 -9.92 13.13
CA ILE A 987 -31.97 -10.52 13.30
C ILE A 987 -32.00 -11.83 12.51
N GLY A 988 -32.15 -12.95 13.21
CA GLY A 988 -32.14 -14.28 12.59
C GLY A 988 -32.30 -15.40 13.61
N ASP A 989 -32.55 -16.62 13.12
CA ASP A 989 -32.62 -17.83 13.94
C ASP A 989 -31.23 -18.19 14.48
N LYS A 990 -30.96 -17.87 15.74
CA LYS A 990 -29.63 -18.00 16.36
C LYS A 990 -29.18 -19.46 16.41
N GLU A 991 -30.10 -20.40 16.62
CA GLU A 991 -29.80 -21.84 16.63
C GLU A 991 -29.44 -22.35 15.23
N LEU A 992 -30.19 -21.95 14.20
CA LEU A 992 -29.88 -22.29 12.82
C LEU A 992 -28.46 -21.85 12.46
N TYR A 993 -28.13 -20.57 12.65
CA TYR A 993 -26.82 -20.04 12.26
C TYR A 993 -25.68 -20.62 13.09
N ARG A 994 -25.89 -20.90 14.37
CA ARG A 994 -24.89 -21.57 15.22
C ARG A 994 -24.66 -23.03 14.81
N SER A 995 -25.70 -23.73 14.36
CA SER A 995 -25.60 -25.12 13.89
C SER A 995 -24.70 -25.29 12.67
N LEU A 996 -24.50 -24.22 11.89
CA LEU A 996 -23.63 -24.21 10.71
C LEU A 996 -22.14 -24.32 11.05
N LYS A 997 -21.76 -24.10 12.32
CA LYS A 997 -20.36 -24.09 12.80
C LYS A 997 -19.46 -23.12 12.02
N SER A 998 -20.04 -22.02 11.53
CA SER A 998 -19.27 -20.94 10.89
C SER A 998 -18.45 -20.20 11.94
N GLU A 999 -17.15 -20.07 11.70
CA GLU A 999 -16.25 -19.26 12.52
C GLU A 999 -16.74 -17.80 12.59
N VAL A 1000 -17.20 -17.24 11.47
CA VAL A 1000 -17.76 -15.88 11.40
C VAL A 1000 -18.93 -15.71 12.37
N VAL A 1001 -19.85 -16.68 12.42
CA VAL A 1001 -21.01 -16.61 13.33
C VAL A 1001 -20.57 -16.76 14.78
N ASN A 1002 -19.71 -17.74 15.09
CA ASN A 1002 -19.27 -18.00 16.45
C ASN A 1002 -18.51 -16.79 17.02
N THR A 1003 -17.51 -16.28 16.29
CA THR A 1003 -16.73 -15.11 16.70
C THR A 1003 -17.62 -13.88 16.86
N THR A 1004 -18.57 -13.65 15.94
CA THR A 1004 -19.51 -12.52 16.05
C THR A 1004 -20.40 -12.67 17.29
N LEU A 1005 -20.91 -13.87 17.57
CA LEU A 1005 -21.73 -14.14 18.74
C LEU A 1005 -20.96 -13.98 20.05
N ASP A 1006 -19.71 -14.46 20.11
CA ASP A 1006 -18.87 -14.36 21.30
C ASP A 1006 -18.63 -12.89 21.64
N ILE A 1007 -18.25 -12.08 20.65
CA ILE A 1007 -18.04 -10.63 20.82
C ILE A 1007 -19.34 -9.94 21.28
N LEU A 1008 -20.48 -10.22 20.63
CA LEU A 1008 -21.78 -9.61 20.99
C LEU A 1008 -22.28 -10.05 22.38
N ASN A 1009 -21.94 -11.26 22.84
CA ASN A 1009 -22.33 -11.73 24.17
C ASN A 1009 -21.45 -11.09 25.25
N GLU A 1010 -20.16 -10.89 25.00
CA GLU A 1010 -19.25 -10.20 25.93
C GLU A 1010 -19.67 -8.74 26.18
N THR A 1011 -20.19 -8.06 25.16
CA THR A 1011 -20.67 -6.67 25.29
C THR A 1011 -21.99 -6.54 26.05
N HIS A 1012 -22.80 -7.61 26.12
CA HIS A 1012 -24.09 -7.60 26.81
C HIS A 1012 -23.99 -7.61 28.35
N TYR A 1013 -22.79 -7.85 28.90
CA TYR A 1013 -22.50 -7.88 30.34
C TYR A 1013 -21.79 -6.62 30.87
N LEU A 1014 -21.53 -5.64 30.01
CA LEU A 1014 -21.01 -4.30 30.34
C LEU A 1014 -22.13 -3.26 30.24
#